data_AF-A0A0Z8K9N4-F1
#
_entry.id   AF-A0A0Z8K9N4-F1
#
_cell.length_a   1.000
_cell.length_b   1.000
_cell.length_c   1.000
_cell.angle_alpha   90.00
_cell.angle_beta   90.00
_cell.angle_gamma   90.00
#
_symmetry.space_group_name_H-M   'P 1'
#
loop_
_entity.id
_entity.type
_entity.pdbx_description
1 polymer ?
#
loop_
_entity_poly.entity_id
_entity_poly.type
_entity_poly.pdbx_seq_one_letter_code
_entity_poly.pdbx_strand_id
1 'polypeptide(L)'
;MKQIKLKATKQFILVMVMTVLLAMGRALLLSDVSFPLWFIPLPLIAYLIFTFYVLVLLDKYEKFIKTKTFAKYVGYFLGFLYLINLVYRLNAKKYQPWNIFRNNLFQFELLLMLALPVLLAFLWRKKTGIREKLSQWSANHLVPDGYLLLTSLLSLSPLAISYWKDSHYESLVEKGSYIEFFSQTPLFAPIHFIGTYIFLRYLHKAFVEFKANRTNVHSMLFISLALATLSHIGYQASMAGATGSYFTRHLFPGAIVFQIACLFFLNVIISLVINRQILSVAVIASLNVILVTANFLKFRYRSEPLTPNDFKWVGNLGMILSFISLRVVLVSLVFIVLLVFIYRRIHKKYFQGRIVASIWKRLAGVSVIVCLILGMGWAIRNEKDHKIAGWIPILSQVNNWRNVDWKGYAFVARYRTLSFLWLQQLSKTSMEMPENYSEKTMKAIVKKYTALAEEINAERTGQLTDQTVIYILSESLADPRRIPGVTLSQNVLPNIEYIMSQTTSGLMKSDHYGGGTANIEFQVYSGLPFYNYSSSISSVYLDVAPNMKKLPSISDLYPADSRVAIHPYFDTSYNRNSIYKQLGIEQFYTLNSAKYPLAVTAEDYQGNFVSDKKTYDLILEQVRSGTNTFVSAITMQNHVQWNSLEPASITASGEGFTAEENENLTSYVRLLSFTDQATRDFLDQLKTLDKKVTVVFYGDHLPGLYPESAFVTDPSAQYKTDYFVWSNFETEDYHYDLVNSSDMDALMLETTNNKVSPYYALLTEVLHKDRVGQAERDAKVAEELKLVQYDLSTGKGYLLKYKDFFKVATETTE
;
A
#
# COMPACT_ATOMS: atom_id res chain seq x y z
N MET A 1 2.27 39.16 40.12
CA MET A 1 2.28 38.54 38.76
C MET A 1 3.66 38.03 38.30
N LYS A 2 4.76 38.80 38.40
CA LYS A 2 6.11 38.35 37.97
C LYS A 2 6.61 37.06 38.67
N GLN A 3 6.44 36.94 39.98
CA GLN A 3 6.81 35.73 40.72
C GLN A 3 5.97 34.50 40.35
N ILE A 4 4.67 34.67 40.06
CA ILE A 4 3.79 33.58 39.61
C ILE A 4 4.24 33.07 38.23
N LYS A 5 4.62 33.98 37.32
CA LYS A 5 5.20 33.62 36.01
C LYS A 5 6.51 32.82 36.17
N LEU A 6 7.43 33.26 37.02
CA LEU A 6 8.71 32.56 37.25
C LEU A 6 8.50 31.15 37.85
N LYS A 7 7.61 31.01 38.83
CA LYS A 7 7.25 29.70 39.43
C LYS A 7 6.66 28.76 38.39
N ALA A 8 5.71 29.24 37.57
CA ALA A 8 5.11 28.46 36.50
C ALA A 8 6.13 27.98 35.46
N THR A 9 7.08 28.85 35.06
CA THR A 9 8.14 28.48 34.12
C THR A 9 9.07 27.41 34.69
N LYS A 10 9.54 27.56 35.94
CA LYS A 10 10.41 26.56 36.58
C LYS A 10 9.72 25.20 36.72
N GLN A 11 8.44 25.19 37.11
CA GLN A 11 7.65 23.97 37.20
C GLN A 11 7.46 23.30 35.82
N PHE A 12 7.16 24.09 34.78
CA PHE A 12 6.98 23.56 33.44
C PHE A 12 8.23 22.82 32.96
N ILE A 13 9.41 23.44 33.10
CA ILE A 13 10.69 22.84 32.72
C ILE A 13 10.93 21.57 33.53
N LEU A 14 10.73 21.61 34.85
CA LEU A 14 10.92 20.45 35.72
C LEU A 14 10.03 19.28 35.27
N VAL A 15 8.71 19.49 35.12
CA VAL A 15 7.79 18.42 34.74
C VAL A 15 8.07 17.88 33.35
N MET A 16 8.46 18.75 32.40
CA MET A 16 8.90 18.34 31.08
C MET A 16 10.11 17.40 31.16
N VAL A 17 11.21 17.83 31.79
CA VAL A 17 12.44 17.02 31.93
C VAL A 17 12.14 15.68 32.62
N MET A 18 11.34 15.69 33.69
CA MET A 18 10.95 14.44 34.37
C MET A 18 10.13 13.52 33.48
N THR A 19 9.20 14.06 32.69
CA THR A 19 8.40 13.28 31.76
C THR A 19 9.28 12.64 30.68
N VAL A 20 10.25 13.38 30.15
CA VAL A 20 11.21 12.86 29.16
C VAL A 20 12.04 11.72 29.74
N LEU A 21 12.61 11.89 30.94
CA LEU A 21 13.39 10.82 31.60
C LEU A 21 12.56 9.57 31.88
N LEU A 22 11.30 9.73 32.29
CA LEU A 22 10.37 8.63 32.50
C LEU A 22 10.01 7.92 31.19
N ALA A 23 9.76 8.68 30.12
CA ALA A 23 9.46 8.13 28.80
C ALA A 23 10.64 7.32 28.26
N MET A 24 11.86 7.84 28.39
CA MET A 24 13.10 7.16 28.01
C MET A 24 13.31 5.86 28.77
N GLY A 25 13.19 5.89 30.10
CA GLY A 25 13.31 4.69 30.94
C GLY A 25 12.28 3.63 30.57
N ARG A 26 11.04 4.04 30.30
CA ARG A 26 9.97 3.12 29.88
C ARG A 26 10.20 2.55 28.48
N ALA A 27 10.69 3.35 27.54
CA ALA A 27 11.01 2.88 26.18
C ALA A 27 12.14 1.84 26.20
N LEU A 28 13.20 2.07 26.98
CA LEU A 28 14.31 1.12 27.16
C LEU A 28 13.84 -0.19 27.79
N LEU A 29 13.03 -0.14 28.86
CA LEU A 29 12.47 -1.34 29.49
C LEU A 29 11.62 -2.19 28.52
N LEU A 30 10.97 -1.57 27.53
CA LEU A 30 10.13 -2.23 26.53
C LEU A 30 10.89 -2.60 25.25
N SER A 31 12.19 -2.34 25.18
CA SER A 31 12.99 -2.54 23.96
C SER A 31 13.61 -3.93 23.84
N ASP A 32 13.59 -4.74 24.91
CA ASP A 32 14.30 -6.03 25.02
C ASP A 32 15.82 -5.94 24.79
N VAL A 33 16.37 -4.72 24.74
CA VAL A 33 17.81 -4.45 24.60
C VAL A 33 18.41 -4.19 25.98
N SER A 34 19.65 -4.67 26.21
CA SER A 34 20.44 -4.28 27.40
C SER A 34 20.61 -2.76 27.46
N PHE A 35 20.84 -2.15 28.63
CA PHE A 35 21.07 -0.70 28.71
C PHE A 35 22.01 -0.35 29.86
N PRO A 36 22.66 0.82 29.84
CA PRO A 36 23.69 1.14 30.81
C PRO A 36 23.14 1.26 32.24
N LEU A 37 23.75 0.56 33.20
CA LEU A 37 23.38 0.59 34.62
C LEU A 37 23.35 2.02 35.21
N TRP A 38 24.22 2.92 34.71
CA TRP A 38 24.28 4.31 35.16
C TRP A 38 23.00 5.12 34.85
N PHE A 39 22.17 4.66 33.92
CA PHE A 39 20.93 5.34 33.55
C PHE A 39 19.77 5.03 34.51
N ILE A 40 19.79 3.88 35.19
CA ILE A 40 18.71 3.42 36.09
C ILE A 40 18.29 4.46 37.16
N PRO A 41 19.22 5.19 37.82
CA PRO A 41 18.85 6.17 38.82
C PRO A 41 18.00 7.33 38.28
N LEU A 42 18.16 7.70 37.01
CA LEU A 42 17.51 8.89 36.44
C LEU A 42 15.98 8.75 36.31
N PRO A 43 15.41 7.70 35.68
CA PRO A 43 13.98 7.46 35.68
C PRO A 43 13.38 7.25 37.07
N LEU A 44 14.13 6.64 38.00
CA LEU A 44 13.68 6.44 39.39
C LEU A 44 13.51 7.78 40.12
N ILE A 45 14.53 8.65 40.05
CA ILE A 45 14.45 10.02 40.60
C ILE A 45 13.29 10.78 39.94
N ALA A 46 13.15 10.66 38.62
CA ALA A 46 12.06 11.30 37.89
C ALA A 46 10.68 10.80 38.31
N TYR A 47 10.55 9.51 38.61
CA TYR A 47 9.30 8.92 39.12
C TYR A 47 8.96 9.42 40.52
N LEU A 48 9.94 9.58 41.41
CA LEU A 48 9.73 10.14 42.74
C LEU A 48 9.26 11.60 42.67
N ILE A 49 9.88 12.40 41.81
CA ILE A 49 9.49 13.79 41.59
C ILE A 49 8.09 13.87 40.96
N PHE A 50 7.79 13.04 39.96
CA PHE A 50 6.47 12.93 39.36
C PHE A 50 5.41 12.53 40.40
N THR A 51 5.73 11.56 41.25
CA THR A 51 4.87 11.09 42.34
C THR A 51 4.54 12.25 43.28
N PHE A 52 5.56 12.96 43.75
CA PHE A 52 5.39 14.14 44.59
C PHE A 52 4.57 15.25 43.91
N TYR A 53 4.77 15.48 42.60
CA TYR A 53 3.99 16.43 41.83
C TYR A 53 2.49 16.06 41.77
N VAL A 54 2.18 14.80 41.44
CA VAL A 54 0.80 14.30 41.40
C VAL A 54 0.14 14.39 42.78
N LEU A 55 0.88 14.04 43.83
CA LEU A 55 0.43 14.14 45.22
C LEU A 55 -0.06 15.54 45.59
N VAL A 56 0.75 16.56 45.27
CA VAL A 56 0.40 17.97 45.52
C VAL A 56 -0.84 18.39 44.70
N LEU A 57 -0.94 17.96 43.44
CA LEU A 57 -2.11 18.23 42.62
C LEU A 57 -3.38 17.59 43.21
N LEU A 58 -3.28 16.35 43.71
CA LEU A 58 -4.41 15.63 44.29
C LEU A 58 -4.93 16.28 45.58
N ASP A 59 -4.04 16.87 46.40
CA ASP A 59 -4.45 17.63 47.60
C ASP A 59 -5.14 18.94 47.20
N LYS A 60 -4.58 19.70 46.26
CA LYS A 60 -5.17 20.99 45.87
C LYS A 60 -6.49 20.86 45.12
N TYR A 61 -6.60 19.87 44.23
CA TYR A 61 -7.82 19.62 43.46
C TYR A 61 -8.79 18.68 44.17
N GLU A 62 -8.67 18.49 45.49
CA GLU A 62 -9.49 17.56 46.27
C GLU A 62 -11.01 17.73 46.01
N LYS A 63 -11.50 18.98 46.03
CA LYS A 63 -12.91 19.27 45.74
C LYS A 63 -13.31 18.82 44.33
N PHE A 64 -12.44 19.02 43.34
CA PHE A 64 -12.67 18.59 41.96
C PHE A 64 -12.64 17.06 41.84
N ILE A 65 -11.69 16.39 42.48
CA ILE A 65 -11.54 14.92 42.47
C ILE A 65 -12.75 14.23 43.12
N LYS A 66 -13.31 14.82 44.18
CA LYS A 66 -14.52 14.33 44.84
C LYS A 66 -15.81 14.55 44.02
N THR A 67 -15.77 15.33 42.95
CA THR A 67 -16.95 15.54 42.10
C THR A 67 -17.10 14.44 41.06
N LYS A 68 -18.36 14.16 40.66
CA LYS A 68 -18.68 13.34 39.48
C LYS A 68 -18.03 13.86 38.19
N THR A 69 -17.55 15.10 38.19
CA THR A 69 -16.89 15.75 37.05
C THR A 69 -15.50 15.19 36.79
N PHE A 70 -14.71 14.87 37.83
CA PHE A 70 -13.38 14.30 37.67
C PHE A 70 -13.43 12.91 37.00
N ALA A 71 -14.32 12.03 37.49
CA ALA A 71 -14.54 10.71 36.92
C ALA A 71 -14.94 10.77 35.42
N LYS A 72 -15.74 11.78 35.02
CA LYS A 72 -16.08 12.01 33.61
C LYS A 72 -14.87 12.35 32.75
N TYR A 73 -13.99 13.24 33.21
CA TYR A 73 -12.79 13.60 32.45
C TYR A 73 -11.78 12.45 32.34
N VAL A 74 -11.63 11.65 33.40
CA VAL A 74 -10.82 10.42 33.35
C VAL A 74 -11.43 9.44 32.34
N GLY A 75 -12.75 9.25 32.36
CA GLY A 75 -13.46 8.43 31.36
C GLY A 75 -13.26 8.91 29.93
N TYR A 76 -13.33 10.23 29.68
CA TYR A 76 -13.06 10.80 28.35
C TYR A 76 -11.62 10.60 27.91
N PHE A 77 -10.65 10.75 28.81
CA PHE A 77 -9.23 10.54 28.50
C PHE A 77 -8.93 9.06 28.18
N LEU A 78 -9.44 8.13 28.99
CA LEU A 78 -9.32 6.69 28.75
C LEU A 78 -9.99 6.28 27.44
N GLY A 79 -11.21 6.79 27.19
CA GLY A 79 -11.93 6.57 25.94
C GLY A 79 -11.17 7.10 24.73
N PHE A 80 -10.54 8.28 24.83
CA PHE A 80 -9.70 8.85 23.78
C PHE A 80 -8.46 7.97 23.51
N LEU A 81 -7.72 7.57 24.54
CA LEU A 81 -6.56 6.68 24.38
C LEU A 81 -6.95 5.35 23.75
N TYR A 82 -8.10 4.80 24.15
CA TYR A 82 -8.63 3.57 23.59
C TYR A 82 -9.06 3.72 22.14
N LEU A 83 -9.70 4.84 21.76
CA LEU A 83 -10.01 5.12 20.35
C LEU A 83 -8.75 5.17 19.49
N ILE A 84 -7.65 5.77 19.99
CA ILE A 84 -6.39 5.76 19.25
C ILE A 84 -5.79 4.34 19.19
N ASN A 85 -5.86 3.57 20.28
CA ASN A 85 -5.39 2.18 20.27
C ASN A 85 -6.20 1.31 19.28
N LEU A 86 -7.51 1.55 19.21
CA LEU A 86 -8.40 0.90 18.26
C LEU A 86 -8.00 1.24 16.83
N VAL A 87 -7.80 2.51 16.51
CA VAL A 87 -7.22 2.94 15.23
C VAL A 87 -5.89 2.26 14.92
N TYR A 88 -4.99 2.20 15.90
CA TYR A 88 -3.65 1.65 15.73
C TYR A 88 -3.65 0.13 15.51
N ARG A 89 -4.61 -0.60 16.08
CA ARG A 89 -4.68 -2.07 16.07
C ARG A 89 -5.80 -2.65 15.23
N LEU A 90 -6.63 -1.83 14.61
CA LEU A 90 -7.79 -2.26 13.79
C LEU A 90 -7.40 -3.25 12.69
N ASN A 91 -6.15 -3.23 12.22
CA ASN A 91 -5.63 -4.10 11.16
C ASN A 91 -4.96 -5.40 11.67
N ALA A 92 -4.94 -5.68 12.99
CA ALA A 92 -4.20 -6.81 13.55
C ALA A 92 -5.00 -8.14 13.63
N LYS A 93 -4.36 -9.27 13.27
CA LYS A 93 -4.90 -10.67 13.14
C LYS A 93 -5.95 -11.13 14.17
N LYS A 94 -5.86 -10.67 15.42
CA LYS A 94 -6.71 -11.12 16.55
C LYS A 94 -7.33 -9.96 17.33
N TYR A 95 -7.31 -8.75 16.78
CA TYR A 95 -7.84 -7.58 17.47
C TYR A 95 -9.37 -7.59 17.40
N GLN A 96 -9.98 -7.90 18.53
CA GLN A 96 -11.43 -7.83 18.70
C GLN A 96 -11.75 -6.53 19.43
N PRO A 97 -12.28 -5.49 18.75
CA PRO A 97 -12.52 -4.19 19.37
C PRO A 97 -13.29 -4.30 20.69
N TRP A 98 -14.34 -5.13 20.72
CA TRP A 98 -15.20 -5.34 21.89
C TRP A 98 -14.50 -5.93 23.12
N ASN A 99 -13.30 -6.49 22.99
CA ASN A 99 -12.51 -6.98 24.14
C ASN A 99 -11.80 -5.83 24.85
N ILE A 100 -12.57 -4.90 25.42
CA ILE A 100 -12.09 -3.66 26.05
C ILE A 100 -10.97 -3.87 27.09
N PHE A 101 -10.98 -4.99 27.80
CA PHE A 101 -9.94 -5.35 28.78
C PHE A 101 -8.62 -5.76 28.11
N ARG A 102 -8.67 -6.69 27.14
CA ARG A 102 -7.48 -7.10 26.37
C ARG A 102 -6.90 -5.94 25.57
N ASN A 103 -7.75 -5.01 25.16
CA ASN A 103 -7.37 -3.82 24.39
C ASN A 103 -6.96 -2.62 25.27
N ASN A 104 -6.74 -2.86 26.57
CA ASN A 104 -6.18 -1.90 27.51
C ASN A 104 -6.98 -0.57 27.59
N LEU A 105 -8.31 -0.60 27.52
CA LEU A 105 -9.16 0.60 27.69
C LEU A 105 -8.81 1.36 28.97
N PHE A 106 -8.60 0.61 30.06
CA PHE A 106 -8.30 1.18 31.38
C PHE A 106 -6.86 1.63 31.53
N GLN A 107 -5.98 1.37 30.57
CA GLN A 107 -4.57 1.76 30.60
C GLN A 107 -3.91 1.33 31.92
N PHE A 108 -3.99 0.03 32.24
CA PHE A 108 -3.58 -0.51 33.56
C PHE A 108 -2.15 -0.12 33.94
N GLU A 109 -1.22 -0.12 32.99
CA GLU A 109 0.17 0.32 33.20
C GLU A 109 0.26 1.79 33.64
N LEU A 110 -0.52 2.68 33.02
CA LEU A 110 -0.56 4.09 33.39
C LEU A 110 -1.23 4.27 34.77
N LEU A 111 -2.24 3.46 35.08
CA LEU A 111 -2.87 3.43 36.40
C LEU A 111 -1.92 2.93 37.49
N LEU A 112 -1.06 1.95 37.19
CA LEU A 112 -0.02 1.48 38.11
C LEU A 112 0.98 2.59 38.43
N MET A 113 1.41 3.39 37.44
CA MET A 113 2.26 4.57 37.67
C MET A 113 1.57 5.64 38.56
N LEU A 114 0.24 5.67 38.59
CA LEU A 114 -0.53 6.57 39.43
C LEU A 114 -0.89 5.98 40.80
N ALA A 115 -0.75 4.66 40.98
CA ALA A 115 -1.19 3.97 42.19
C ALA A 115 -0.44 4.44 43.44
N LEU A 116 0.88 4.55 43.39
CA LEU A 116 1.70 5.04 44.50
C LEU A 116 1.36 6.49 44.88
N PRO A 117 1.32 7.47 43.95
CA PRO A 117 0.88 8.83 44.29
C PRO A 117 -0.53 8.89 44.88
N VAL A 118 -1.47 8.09 44.38
CA VAL A 118 -2.85 8.06 44.90
C VAL A 118 -2.91 7.45 46.30
N LEU A 119 -2.18 6.37 46.55
CA LEU A 119 -2.11 5.69 47.85
C LEU A 119 -1.47 6.61 48.90
N LEU A 120 -0.36 7.25 48.57
CA LEU A 120 0.30 8.24 49.42
C LEU A 120 -0.62 9.44 49.71
N ALA A 121 -1.41 9.90 48.72
CA ALA A 121 -2.41 10.94 48.93
C ALA A 121 -3.46 10.51 49.95
N PHE A 122 -3.91 9.25 49.93
CA PHE A 122 -4.88 8.72 50.89
C PHE A 122 -4.29 8.56 52.30
N LEU A 123 -3.04 8.09 52.41
CA LEU A 123 -2.35 7.92 53.69
C LEU A 123 -2.08 9.27 54.38
N TRP A 124 -1.61 10.28 53.63
CA TRP A 124 -1.35 11.61 54.20
C TRP A 124 -2.61 12.40 54.51
N ARG A 125 -3.75 12.12 53.88
CA ARG A 125 -5.03 12.74 54.24
C ARG A 125 -5.41 12.58 55.70
N LYS A 126 -5.02 11.48 56.34
CA LYS A 126 -5.32 11.20 57.75
C LYS A 126 -4.38 11.93 58.73
N LYS A 127 -3.32 12.59 58.24
CA LYS A 127 -2.34 13.32 59.06
C LYS A 127 -2.37 14.82 58.79
N THR A 128 -3.20 15.54 59.55
CA THR A 128 -3.46 16.99 59.40
C THR A 128 -2.19 17.84 59.39
N GLY A 129 -1.24 17.60 60.30
CA GLY A 129 -0.01 18.39 60.38
C GLY A 129 0.95 18.22 59.19
N ILE A 130 0.97 17.05 58.54
CA ILE A 130 1.78 16.84 57.32
C ILE A 130 1.09 17.50 56.12
N ARG A 131 -0.25 17.38 56.06
CA ARG A 131 -1.07 17.97 55.01
C ARG A 131 -0.96 19.49 54.97
N GLU A 132 -1.01 20.17 56.13
CA GLU A 132 -0.85 21.62 56.21
C GLU A 132 0.53 22.08 55.73
N LYS A 133 1.60 21.40 56.16
CA LYS A 133 2.96 21.69 55.70
C LYS A 133 3.13 21.51 54.19
N LEU A 134 2.59 20.42 53.63
CA LEU A 134 2.59 20.17 52.19
C LEU A 134 1.78 21.22 51.42
N SER A 135 0.60 21.58 51.92
CA SER A 135 -0.27 22.60 51.31
C SER A 135 0.42 23.97 51.30
N GLN A 136 1.01 24.37 52.43
CA GLN A 136 1.76 25.63 52.56
C GLN A 136 3.00 25.65 51.66
N TRP A 137 3.78 24.56 51.64
CA TRP A 137 4.93 24.42 50.75
C TRP A 137 4.49 24.52 49.28
N SER A 138 3.41 23.83 48.90
CA SER A 138 2.91 23.83 47.52
C SER A 138 2.39 25.19 47.07
N ALA A 139 1.68 25.92 47.94
CA ALA A 139 1.20 27.26 47.67
C ALA A 139 2.36 28.23 47.39
N ASN A 140 3.51 27.98 48.01
CA ASN A 140 4.71 28.80 47.86
C ASN A 140 5.58 28.39 46.67
N HIS A 141 5.52 27.15 46.17
CA HIS A 141 6.48 26.64 45.18
C HIS A 141 5.87 26.13 43.86
N LEU A 142 4.57 25.83 43.81
CA LEU A 142 3.92 25.23 42.63
C LEU A 142 2.70 26.03 42.15
N VAL A 143 2.50 26.01 40.83
CA VAL A 143 1.34 26.51 40.08
C VAL A 143 0.56 25.32 39.51
N PRO A 144 -0.54 24.93 40.14
CA PRO A 144 -1.25 23.71 39.80
C PRO A 144 -1.91 23.81 38.43
N ASP A 145 -1.49 22.92 37.53
CA ASP A 145 -1.82 22.97 36.11
C ASP A 145 -2.24 21.58 35.63
N GLY A 146 -3.54 21.36 35.50
CA GLY A 146 -4.10 20.08 35.05
C GLY A 146 -3.68 19.70 33.62
N TYR A 147 -3.37 20.68 32.77
CA TYR A 147 -2.90 20.42 31.40
C TYR A 147 -1.47 19.89 31.40
N LEU A 148 -0.64 20.37 32.31
CA LEU A 148 0.73 19.89 32.46
C LEU A 148 0.74 18.42 32.88
N LEU A 149 -0.15 18.04 33.82
CA LEU A 149 -0.35 16.63 34.19
C LEU A 149 -0.87 15.79 33.01
N LEU A 150 -1.89 16.27 32.29
CA LEU A 150 -2.46 15.55 31.15
C LEU A 150 -1.42 15.34 30.03
N THR A 151 -0.55 16.33 29.81
CA THR A 151 0.57 16.26 28.86
C THR A 151 1.55 15.17 29.26
N SER A 152 1.93 15.11 30.53
CA SER A 152 2.78 14.04 31.05
C SER A 152 2.14 12.66 30.91
N LEU A 153 0.88 12.50 31.29
CA LEU A 153 0.17 11.23 31.18
C LEU A 153 0.02 10.75 29.74
N LEU A 154 -0.27 11.65 28.79
CA LEU A 154 -0.36 11.32 27.37
C LEU A 154 1.02 10.92 26.82
N SER A 155 2.07 11.66 27.18
CA SER A 155 3.45 11.38 26.76
C SER A 155 4.00 10.07 27.34
N LEU A 156 3.49 9.65 28.50
CA LEU A 156 3.83 8.38 29.15
C LEU A 156 2.87 7.24 28.81
N SER A 157 1.88 7.46 27.95
CA SER A 157 0.94 6.40 27.57
C SER A 157 1.66 5.29 26.77
N PRO A 158 1.24 4.01 26.87
CA PRO A 158 1.75 2.91 26.05
C PRO A 158 1.84 3.25 24.56
N LEU A 159 0.86 3.98 24.06
CA LEU A 159 0.80 4.43 22.67
C LEU A 159 1.86 5.49 22.33
N ALA A 160 2.05 6.50 23.17
CA ALA A 160 3.08 7.50 22.94
C ALA A 160 4.48 6.88 23.00
N ILE A 161 4.69 5.94 23.93
CA ILE A 161 5.94 5.19 24.05
C ILE A 161 6.15 4.25 22.86
N SER A 162 5.10 3.60 22.33
CA SER A 162 5.25 2.79 21.12
C SER A 162 5.60 3.64 19.90
N TYR A 163 4.95 4.79 19.72
CA TYR A 163 5.32 5.73 18.65
C TYR A 163 6.76 6.23 18.77
N TRP A 164 7.21 6.53 19.99
CA TRP A 164 8.59 6.90 20.26
C TRP A 164 9.57 5.76 19.96
N LYS A 165 9.24 4.53 20.40
CA LYS A 165 10.01 3.32 20.11
C LYS A 165 10.11 3.14 18.60
N ASP A 166 8.99 3.17 17.87
CA ASP A 166 8.93 2.90 16.43
C ASP A 166 9.62 3.98 15.58
N SER A 167 9.54 5.26 16.00
CA SER A 167 10.23 6.37 15.32
C SER A 167 11.74 6.40 15.54
N HIS A 168 12.25 5.72 16.57
CA HIS A 168 13.68 5.63 16.88
C HIS A 168 14.17 4.16 16.90
N TYR A 169 13.35 3.24 16.37
CA TYR A 169 13.56 1.79 16.40
C TYR A 169 14.83 1.38 15.68
N GLU A 170 15.12 2.01 14.53
CA GLU A 170 16.35 1.78 13.76
C GLU A 170 17.61 2.10 14.58
N SER A 171 17.59 3.17 15.39
CA SER A 171 18.75 3.59 16.19
C SER A 171 19.11 2.60 17.31
N LEU A 172 18.09 2.01 17.95
CA LEU A 172 18.25 1.12 19.12
C LEU A 172 18.36 -0.36 18.74
N VAL A 173 17.58 -0.82 17.77
CA VAL A 173 17.44 -2.25 17.46
C VAL A 173 18.27 -2.66 16.25
N GLU A 174 18.35 -1.83 15.20
CA GLU A 174 19.14 -2.16 14.00
C GLU A 174 20.60 -1.69 14.09
N LYS A 175 20.85 -0.50 14.64
CA LYS A 175 22.21 0.05 14.80
C LYS A 175 22.85 -0.22 16.16
N GLY A 176 22.08 -0.63 17.17
CA GLY A 176 22.56 -0.87 18.54
C GLY A 176 23.18 0.36 19.23
N SER A 177 22.90 1.58 18.77
CA SER A 177 23.61 2.79 19.19
C SER A 177 22.83 3.58 20.24
N TYR A 178 23.12 3.33 21.53
CA TYR A 178 22.58 4.14 22.63
C TYR A 178 22.96 5.62 22.50
N ILE A 179 24.11 5.92 21.90
CA ILE A 179 24.60 7.30 21.72
C ILE A 179 23.67 8.07 20.77
N GLU A 180 23.22 7.44 19.68
CA GLU A 180 22.30 8.05 18.73
C GLU A 180 20.91 8.27 19.37
N PHE A 181 20.42 7.28 20.12
CA PHE A 181 19.18 7.41 20.88
C PHE A 181 19.23 8.56 21.92
N PHE A 182 20.28 8.61 22.74
CA PHE A 182 20.44 9.62 23.80
C PHE A 182 20.76 11.01 23.26
N SER A 183 21.35 11.15 22.07
CA SER A 183 21.65 12.46 21.46
C SER A 183 20.45 13.09 20.76
N GLN A 184 19.57 12.29 20.15
CA GLN A 184 18.36 12.78 19.48
C GLN A 184 17.22 13.08 20.47
N THR A 185 17.12 12.31 21.56
CA THR A 185 15.99 12.42 22.51
C THR A 185 15.83 13.80 23.16
N PRO A 186 16.90 14.47 23.65
CA PRO A 186 16.81 15.79 24.28
C PRO A 186 16.33 16.92 23.35
N LEU A 187 16.35 16.72 22.02
CA LEU A 187 15.84 17.69 21.04
C LEU A 187 14.35 17.47 20.74
N PHE A 188 13.94 16.24 20.47
CA PHE A 188 12.56 15.94 20.04
C PHE A 188 11.57 15.89 21.20
N ALA A 189 12.00 15.38 22.36
CA ALA A 189 11.13 15.18 23.50
C ALA A 189 10.54 16.47 24.07
N PRO A 190 11.32 17.55 24.27
CA PRO A 190 10.78 18.83 24.70
C PRO A 190 9.83 19.43 23.67
N ILE A 191 10.14 19.35 22.38
CA ILE A 191 9.30 19.88 21.29
C ILE A 191 7.95 19.16 21.28
N HIS A 192 7.95 17.83 21.36
CA HIS A 192 6.73 17.02 21.44
C HIS A 192 5.91 17.37 22.70
N PHE A 193 6.57 17.49 23.86
CA PHE A 193 5.91 17.83 25.12
C PHE A 193 5.27 19.23 25.07
N ILE A 194 6.01 20.23 24.60
CA ILE A 194 5.54 21.61 24.44
C ILE A 194 4.37 21.65 23.44
N GLY A 195 4.52 20.99 22.29
CA GLY A 195 3.48 20.89 21.27
C GLY A 195 2.20 20.26 21.80
N THR A 196 2.32 19.15 22.53
CA THR A 196 1.19 18.46 23.18
C THR A 196 0.51 19.35 24.22
N TYR A 197 1.27 20.05 25.05
CA TYR A 197 0.74 20.96 26.06
C TYR A 197 -0.04 22.13 25.44
N ILE A 198 0.50 22.75 24.40
CA ILE A 198 -0.17 23.82 23.65
C ILE A 198 -1.44 23.29 23.00
N PHE A 199 -1.35 22.12 22.35
CA PHE A 199 -2.47 21.47 21.68
C PHE A 199 -3.61 21.17 22.67
N LEU A 200 -3.34 20.57 23.82
CA LEU A 200 -4.36 20.23 24.82
C LEU A 200 -5.06 21.46 25.39
N ARG A 201 -4.32 22.56 25.64
CA ARG A 201 -4.92 23.83 26.09
C ARG A 201 -5.81 24.45 25.02
N TYR A 202 -5.35 24.44 23.77
CA TYR A 202 -6.13 24.95 22.65
C TYR A 202 -7.39 24.10 22.40
N LEU A 203 -7.25 22.77 22.45
CA LEU A 203 -8.35 21.83 22.31
C LEU A 203 -9.39 22.02 23.41
N HIS A 204 -8.97 22.26 24.65
CA HIS A 204 -9.90 22.56 25.74
C HIS A 204 -10.65 23.87 25.49
N LYS A 205 -9.97 24.93 25.07
CA LYS A 205 -10.63 26.18 24.68
C LYS A 205 -11.69 25.92 23.61
N ALA A 206 -11.32 25.16 22.58
CA ALA A 206 -12.21 24.80 21.48
C ALA A 206 -13.42 23.97 21.95
N PHE A 207 -13.21 23.05 22.88
CA PHE A 207 -14.27 22.27 23.52
C PHE A 207 -15.19 23.15 24.38
N VAL A 208 -14.66 24.13 25.12
CA VAL A 208 -15.48 25.07 25.91
C VAL A 208 -16.39 25.89 25.00
N GLU A 209 -15.86 26.40 23.89
CA GLU A 209 -16.64 27.14 22.90
C GLU A 209 -17.70 26.24 22.23
N PHE A 210 -17.36 24.98 21.94
CA PHE A 210 -18.30 23.97 21.45
C PHE A 210 -19.45 23.72 22.45
N LYS A 211 -19.11 23.47 23.72
CA LYS A 211 -20.08 23.23 24.79
C LYS A 211 -20.98 24.45 25.03
N ALA A 212 -20.44 25.65 24.87
CA ALA A 212 -21.18 26.90 24.95
C ALA A 212 -22.08 27.16 23.72
N ASN A 213 -22.13 26.25 22.74
CA ASN A 213 -22.93 26.36 21.52
C ASN A 213 -22.58 27.60 20.69
N ARG A 214 -21.32 28.05 20.75
CA ARG A 214 -20.86 29.27 20.06
C ARG A 214 -20.31 28.94 18.69
N THR A 215 -20.70 29.73 17.70
CA THR A 215 -20.23 29.62 16.32
C THR A 215 -18.98 30.47 16.15
N ASN A 216 -17.81 29.84 16.14
CA ASN A 216 -16.54 30.51 15.92
C ASN A 216 -15.49 29.53 15.41
N VAL A 217 -14.31 30.05 15.08
CA VAL A 217 -13.19 29.24 14.56
C VAL A 217 -12.80 28.13 15.53
N HIS A 218 -12.87 28.33 16.84
CA HIS A 218 -12.46 27.31 17.80
C HIS A 218 -13.42 26.12 17.82
N SER A 219 -14.74 26.35 17.92
CA SER A 219 -15.73 25.26 17.85
C SER A 219 -15.69 24.55 16.49
N MET A 220 -15.44 25.29 15.40
CA MET A 220 -15.26 24.73 14.06
C MET A 220 -14.06 23.79 13.96
N LEU A 221 -12.89 24.18 14.49
CA LEU A 221 -11.70 23.33 14.47
C LEU A 221 -11.89 22.08 15.34
N PHE A 222 -12.54 22.21 16.51
CA PHE A 222 -12.84 21.04 17.36
C PHE A 222 -13.71 20.02 16.62
N ILE A 223 -14.80 20.48 16.01
CA ILE A 223 -15.72 19.62 15.26
C ILE A 223 -15.02 19.00 14.04
N SER A 224 -14.24 19.79 13.30
CA SER A 224 -13.51 19.31 12.11
C SER A 224 -12.50 18.21 12.47
N LEU A 225 -11.81 18.35 13.60
CA LEU A 225 -10.87 17.35 14.10
C LEU A 225 -11.59 16.08 14.55
N ALA A 226 -12.70 16.21 15.29
CA ALA A 226 -13.50 15.06 15.71
C ALA A 226 -14.03 14.27 14.49
N LEU A 227 -14.56 14.96 13.48
CA LEU A 227 -15.01 14.33 12.24
C LEU A 227 -13.85 13.68 11.47
N ALA A 228 -12.68 14.33 11.38
CA ALA A 228 -11.50 13.75 10.72
C ALA A 228 -11.05 12.44 11.39
N THR A 229 -11.05 12.38 12.72
CA THR A 229 -10.74 11.16 13.47
C THR A 229 -11.76 10.05 13.22
N LEU A 230 -13.06 10.38 13.20
CA LEU A 230 -14.11 9.42 12.88
C LEU A 230 -13.99 8.89 11.43
N SER A 231 -13.70 9.78 10.47
CA SER A 231 -13.46 9.39 9.08
C SER A 231 -12.25 8.49 8.94
N HIS A 232 -11.17 8.75 9.66
CA HIS A 232 -9.99 7.89 9.66
C HIS A 232 -10.34 6.47 10.12
N ILE A 233 -11.09 6.33 11.23
CA ILE A 233 -11.59 5.03 11.70
C ILE A 233 -12.44 4.37 10.60
N GLY A 234 -13.35 5.12 9.98
CA GLY A 234 -14.20 4.62 8.90
C GLY A 234 -13.40 4.08 7.71
N TYR A 235 -12.41 4.83 7.22
CA TYR A 235 -11.56 4.38 6.12
C TYR A 235 -10.74 3.14 6.48
N GLN A 236 -10.14 3.09 7.67
CA GLN A 236 -9.40 1.89 8.10
C GLN A 236 -10.33 0.67 8.23
N ALA A 237 -11.49 0.84 8.87
CA ALA A 237 -12.48 -0.23 8.99
C ALA A 237 -13.00 -0.70 7.62
N SER A 238 -13.16 0.21 6.65
CA SER A 238 -13.62 -0.14 5.31
C SER A 238 -12.66 -1.06 4.54
N MET A 239 -11.39 -1.11 4.93
CA MET A 239 -10.36 -1.96 4.30
C MET A 239 -10.01 -3.19 5.13
N ALA A 240 -10.57 -3.33 6.34
CA ALA A 240 -10.17 -4.36 7.30
C ALA A 240 -10.69 -5.78 6.98
N GLY A 241 -11.72 -5.95 6.14
CA GLY A 241 -12.47 -7.22 6.05
C GLY A 241 -12.38 -8.03 4.74
N ALA A 242 -11.65 -7.59 3.71
CA ALA A 242 -11.78 -8.17 2.37
C ALA A 242 -10.88 -9.37 2.04
N THR A 243 -9.67 -9.47 2.61
CA THR A 243 -8.64 -10.41 2.10
C THR A 243 -8.39 -11.64 2.97
N GLY A 244 -9.12 -11.88 4.06
CA GLY A 244 -8.95 -13.06 4.93
C GLY A 244 -7.62 -13.11 5.71
N SER A 245 -6.58 -12.41 5.26
CA SER A 245 -5.32 -12.18 5.94
C SER A 245 -5.43 -10.95 6.83
N TYR A 246 -5.92 -11.11 8.05
CA TYR A 246 -5.74 -10.07 9.06
C TYR A 246 -4.26 -10.09 9.48
N PHE A 247 -3.54 -9.00 9.17
CA PHE A 247 -2.08 -8.98 9.09
C PHE A 247 -1.38 -8.79 10.45
N THR A 248 -0.09 -9.08 10.46
CA THR A 248 0.79 -9.19 11.63
C THR A 248 1.53 -7.89 12.03
N ARG A 249 1.23 -6.72 11.44
CA ARG A 249 1.94 -5.44 11.74
C ARG A 249 1.08 -4.17 11.79
N HIS A 250 1.58 -3.16 12.52
CA HIS A 250 1.00 -1.84 12.76
C HIS A 250 1.07 -0.87 11.55
N LEU A 251 0.27 0.21 11.57
CA LEU A 251 0.37 1.34 10.63
C LEU A 251 1.78 1.96 10.66
N PHE A 252 2.21 2.55 9.55
CA PHE A 252 3.52 3.21 9.47
C PHE A 252 3.60 4.38 10.47
N PRO A 253 4.79 4.67 11.02
CA PRO A 253 4.99 5.83 11.87
C PRO A 253 4.49 7.12 11.20
N GLY A 254 3.66 7.88 11.93
CA GLY A 254 3.09 9.13 11.43
C GLY A 254 1.84 8.98 10.56
N ALA A 255 1.49 7.77 10.10
CA ALA A 255 0.42 7.57 9.12
C ALA A 255 -0.98 7.97 9.64
N ILE A 256 -1.27 7.66 10.91
CA ILE A 256 -2.50 8.09 11.59
C ILE A 256 -2.60 9.63 11.62
N VAL A 257 -1.51 10.28 12.07
CA VAL A 257 -1.45 11.74 12.19
C VAL A 257 -1.60 12.39 10.82
N PHE A 258 -0.93 11.83 9.80
CA PHE A 258 -1.01 12.30 8.43
C PHE A 258 -2.43 12.25 7.86
N GLN A 259 -3.12 11.09 7.97
CA GLN A 259 -4.50 10.95 7.51
C GLN A 259 -5.43 11.93 8.23
N ILE A 260 -5.35 11.99 9.57
CA ILE A 260 -6.22 12.88 10.36
C ILE A 260 -5.93 14.34 9.99
N ALA A 261 -4.68 14.73 9.78
CA ALA A 261 -4.32 16.08 9.35
C ALA A 261 -4.90 16.42 7.97
N CYS A 262 -4.75 15.54 6.98
CA CYS A 262 -5.30 15.75 5.63
C CYS A 262 -6.84 15.89 5.66
N LEU A 263 -7.52 14.98 6.36
CA LEU A 263 -8.98 15.02 6.51
C LEU A 263 -9.43 16.25 7.30
N PHE A 264 -8.68 16.64 8.34
CA PHE A 264 -8.94 17.86 9.12
C PHE A 264 -8.83 19.11 8.25
N PHE A 265 -7.79 19.23 7.44
CA PHE A 265 -7.60 20.32 6.49
C PHE A 265 -8.74 20.41 5.48
N LEU A 266 -9.17 19.28 4.92
CA LEU A 266 -10.33 19.24 4.03
C LEU A 266 -11.63 19.68 4.74
N ASN A 267 -11.87 19.19 5.96
CA ASN A 267 -13.03 19.57 6.77
C ASN A 267 -13.05 21.07 7.10
N VAL A 268 -11.88 21.66 7.38
CA VAL A 268 -11.74 23.10 7.63
C VAL A 268 -11.99 23.90 6.36
N ILE A 269 -11.46 23.48 5.20
CA ILE A 269 -11.77 24.13 3.91
C ILE A 269 -13.28 24.14 3.67
N ILE A 270 -13.94 22.98 3.77
CA ILE A 270 -15.39 22.86 3.58
C ILE A 270 -16.13 23.80 4.55
N SER A 271 -15.72 23.82 5.82
CA SER A 271 -16.34 24.67 6.84
C SER A 271 -16.13 26.16 6.59
N LEU A 272 -14.97 26.57 6.09
CA LEU A 272 -14.69 27.97 5.74
C LEU A 272 -15.40 28.41 4.47
N VAL A 273 -15.56 27.52 3.48
CA VAL A 273 -16.29 27.78 2.23
C VAL A 273 -17.80 27.92 2.52
N ILE A 274 -18.38 27.00 3.28
CA ILE A 274 -19.81 27.04 3.65
C ILE A 274 -20.09 28.13 4.71
N ASN A 275 -19.15 28.35 5.63
CA ASN A 275 -19.20 29.36 6.70
C ASN A 275 -20.43 29.26 7.63
N ARG A 276 -21.05 28.08 7.71
CA ARG A 276 -22.20 27.76 8.56
C ARG A 276 -21.93 26.42 9.25
N GLN A 277 -21.83 26.42 10.57
CA GLN A 277 -21.33 25.26 11.33
C GLN A 277 -22.16 24.00 11.09
N ILE A 278 -23.47 24.06 11.33
CA ILE A 278 -24.35 22.87 11.21
C ILE A 278 -24.44 22.36 9.77
N LEU A 279 -24.50 23.27 8.79
CA LEU A 279 -24.53 22.88 7.38
C LEU A 279 -23.21 22.21 6.95
N SER A 280 -22.07 22.75 7.41
CA SER A 280 -20.75 22.17 7.14
C SER A 280 -20.63 20.77 7.72
N VAL A 281 -21.09 20.56 8.96
CA VAL A 281 -21.13 19.24 9.59
C VAL A 281 -22.00 18.26 8.81
N ALA A 282 -23.19 18.68 8.37
CA ALA A 282 -24.08 17.83 7.59
C ALA A 282 -23.43 17.40 6.25
N VAL A 283 -22.81 18.35 5.54
CA VAL A 283 -22.09 18.08 4.28
C VAL A 283 -20.91 17.15 4.51
N ILE A 284 -20.05 17.45 5.48
CA ILE A 284 -18.86 16.64 5.81
C ILE A 284 -19.29 15.22 6.22
N ALA A 285 -20.27 15.08 7.11
CA ALA A 285 -20.75 13.78 7.56
C ALA A 285 -21.33 12.95 6.40
N SER A 286 -22.09 13.59 5.50
CA SER A 286 -22.64 12.92 4.31
C SER A 286 -21.54 12.46 3.36
N LEU A 287 -20.57 13.33 3.07
CA LEU A 287 -19.42 12.98 2.24
C LEU A 287 -18.62 11.82 2.84
N ASN A 288 -18.38 11.83 4.16
CA ASN A 288 -17.67 10.76 4.84
C ASN A 288 -18.41 9.42 4.74
N VAL A 289 -19.71 9.39 4.97
CA VAL A 289 -20.51 8.15 4.82
C VAL A 289 -20.41 7.64 3.39
N ILE A 290 -20.62 8.50 2.39
CA ILE A 290 -20.56 8.11 0.98
C ILE A 290 -19.18 7.55 0.62
N LEU A 291 -18.11 8.27 0.94
CA LEU A 291 -16.75 7.89 0.56
C LEU A 291 -16.25 6.64 1.30
N VAL A 292 -16.57 6.49 2.59
CA VAL A 292 -16.22 5.29 3.36
C VAL A 292 -16.99 4.08 2.85
N THR A 293 -18.28 4.22 2.53
CA THR A 293 -19.07 3.12 1.95
C THR A 293 -18.59 2.78 0.54
N ALA A 294 -18.30 3.76 -0.31
CA ALA A 294 -17.75 3.52 -1.64
C ALA A 294 -16.39 2.80 -1.57
N ASN A 295 -15.51 3.24 -0.66
CA ASN A 295 -14.24 2.58 -0.42
C ASN A 295 -14.45 1.14 0.09
N PHE A 296 -15.36 0.91 1.05
CA PHE A 296 -15.68 -0.44 1.54
C PHE A 296 -16.15 -1.36 0.42
N LEU A 297 -17.09 -0.91 -0.41
CA LEU A 297 -17.63 -1.72 -1.51
C LEU A 297 -16.55 -2.01 -2.54
N LYS A 298 -15.82 -0.98 -3.01
CA LYS A 298 -14.73 -1.16 -3.99
C LYS A 298 -13.67 -2.11 -3.45
N PHE A 299 -13.24 -1.91 -2.20
CA PHE A 299 -12.21 -2.74 -1.58
C PHE A 299 -12.69 -4.18 -1.36
N ARG A 300 -13.96 -4.40 -1.03
CA ARG A 300 -14.54 -5.74 -0.85
C ARG A 300 -14.60 -6.54 -2.15
N TYR A 301 -14.94 -5.90 -3.27
CA TYR A 301 -15.11 -6.59 -4.55
C TYR A 301 -13.85 -6.65 -5.40
N ARG A 302 -12.95 -5.68 -5.27
CA ARG A 302 -11.76 -5.55 -6.14
C ARG A 302 -10.44 -5.60 -5.40
N SER A 303 -10.45 -5.70 -4.06
CA SER A 303 -9.25 -5.55 -3.23
C SER A 303 -8.48 -4.24 -3.51
N GLU A 304 -9.18 -3.20 -3.99
CA GLU A 304 -8.61 -1.91 -4.35
C GLU A 304 -9.29 -0.78 -3.56
N PRO A 305 -8.52 0.18 -3.01
CA PRO A 305 -9.11 1.36 -2.38
C PRO A 305 -9.69 2.31 -3.42
N LEU A 306 -10.50 3.24 -2.95
CA LEU A 306 -10.93 4.40 -3.73
C LEU A 306 -9.68 5.24 -4.09
N THR A 307 -9.52 5.65 -5.34
CA THR A 307 -8.38 6.43 -5.85
C THR A 307 -8.86 7.72 -6.52
N PRO A 308 -7.98 8.73 -6.71
CA PRO A 308 -8.32 9.94 -7.44
C PRO A 308 -8.84 9.69 -8.86
N ASN A 309 -8.37 8.62 -9.53
CA ASN A 309 -8.83 8.25 -10.87
C ASN A 309 -10.32 7.84 -10.89
N ASP A 310 -10.87 7.30 -9.79
CA ASP A 310 -12.29 6.95 -9.71
C ASP A 310 -13.20 8.18 -9.86
N PHE A 311 -12.72 9.36 -9.45
CA PHE A 311 -13.49 10.60 -9.54
C PHE A 311 -13.57 11.18 -10.95
N LYS A 312 -12.70 10.75 -11.88
CA LYS A 312 -12.80 11.15 -13.30
C LYS A 312 -14.11 10.68 -13.94
N TRP A 313 -14.67 9.58 -13.42
CA TRP A 313 -15.95 9.02 -13.88
C TRP A 313 -17.18 9.78 -13.39
N VAL A 314 -17.05 10.65 -12.39
CA VAL A 314 -18.17 11.46 -11.84
C VAL A 314 -18.75 12.41 -12.89
N GLY A 315 -17.99 12.75 -13.94
CA GLY A 315 -18.50 13.48 -15.11
C GLY A 315 -19.48 12.69 -15.99
N ASN A 316 -19.53 11.35 -15.87
CA ASN A 316 -20.40 10.45 -16.64
C ASN A 316 -21.61 9.97 -15.80
N LEU A 317 -22.37 10.92 -15.26
CA LEU A 317 -23.54 10.64 -14.40
C LEU A 317 -24.58 9.71 -15.06
N GLY A 318 -24.74 9.77 -16.39
CA GLY A 318 -25.68 8.90 -17.12
C GLY A 318 -25.34 7.41 -17.05
N MET A 319 -24.04 7.08 -17.14
CA MET A 319 -23.55 5.71 -17.00
C MET A 319 -23.70 5.23 -15.55
N ILE A 320 -23.34 6.07 -14.58
CA ILE A 320 -23.48 5.73 -13.15
C ILE A 320 -24.94 5.46 -12.79
N LEU A 321 -25.87 6.29 -13.26
CA LEU A 321 -27.31 6.10 -13.02
C LEU A 321 -27.88 4.83 -13.66
N SER A 322 -27.32 4.36 -14.79
CA SER A 322 -27.75 3.10 -15.42
C SER A 322 -27.38 1.84 -14.62
N PHE A 323 -26.42 1.93 -13.69
CA PHE A 323 -26.01 0.82 -12.82
C PHE A 323 -26.68 0.86 -11.44
N ILE A 324 -27.45 1.90 -11.12
CA ILE A 324 -28.06 2.08 -9.80
C ILE A 324 -29.48 1.48 -9.81
N SER A 325 -29.69 0.44 -9.00
CA SER A 325 -31.02 -0.12 -8.79
C SER A 325 -31.97 0.89 -8.14
N LEU A 326 -33.26 0.81 -8.47
CA LEU A 326 -34.31 1.66 -7.89
C LEU A 326 -34.29 1.66 -6.34
N ARG A 327 -33.92 0.52 -5.72
CA ARG A 327 -33.77 0.41 -4.26
C ARG A 327 -32.70 1.36 -3.71
N VAL A 328 -31.54 1.47 -4.37
CA VAL A 328 -30.46 2.36 -3.95
C VAL A 328 -30.88 3.83 -4.08
N VAL A 329 -31.62 4.17 -5.14
CA VAL A 329 -32.20 5.52 -5.31
C VAL A 329 -33.16 5.85 -4.17
N LEU A 330 -34.09 4.95 -3.85
CA LEU A 330 -35.08 5.14 -2.78
C LEU A 330 -34.41 5.28 -1.40
N VAL A 331 -33.44 4.43 -1.08
CA VAL A 331 -32.67 4.52 0.17
C VAL A 331 -31.90 5.85 0.25
N SER A 332 -31.27 6.28 -0.84
CA SER A 332 -30.55 7.55 -0.91
C SER A 332 -31.49 8.74 -0.72
N LEU A 333 -32.69 8.68 -1.29
CA LEU A 333 -33.70 9.74 -1.15
C LEU A 333 -34.23 9.82 0.29
N VAL A 334 -34.54 8.68 0.92
CA VAL A 334 -34.91 8.63 2.35
C VAL A 334 -33.81 9.19 3.23
N PHE A 335 -32.55 8.85 2.95
CA PHE A 335 -31.39 9.38 3.67
C PHE A 335 -31.28 10.90 3.53
N ILE A 336 -31.46 11.45 2.32
CA ILE A 336 -31.46 12.90 2.07
C ILE A 336 -32.61 13.59 2.83
N VAL A 337 -33.83 13.03 2.78
CA VAL A 337 -35.00 13.58 3.50
C VAL A 337 -34.73 13.61 5.01
N LEU A 338 -34.19 12.52 5.57
CA LEU A 338 -33.83 12.42 6.98
C LEU A 338 -32.74 13.43 7.36
N LEU A 339 -31.72 13.60 6.52
CA LEU A 339 -30.68 14.62 6.71
C LEU A 339 -31.25 16.04 6.70
N VAL A 340 -32.12 16.37 5.74
CA VAL A 340 -32.78 17.69 5.66
C VAL A 340 -33.67 17.91 6.89
N PHE A 341 -34.42 16.90 7.33
CA PHE A 341 -35.24 16.96 8.54
C PHE A 341 -34.39 17.23 9.80
N ILE A 342 -33.33 16.46 10.00
CA ILE A 342 -32.38 16.62 11.11
C ILE A 342 -31.74 18.01 11.07
N TYR A 343 -31.25 18.44 9.89
CA TYR A 343 -30.69 19.77 9.69
C TYR A 343 -31.68 20.87 10.07
N ARG A 344 -32.93 20.78 9.60
CA ARG A 344 -33.99 21.76 9.91
C ARG A 344 -34.27 21.87 11.41
N ARG A 345 -34.21 20.75 12.14
CA ARG A 345 -34.39 20.72 13.61
C ARG A 345 -33.19 21.29 14.37
N ILE A 346 -31.97 21.00 13.93
CA ILE A 346 -30.73 21.34 14.66
C ILE A 346 -30.25 22.76 14.38
N HIS A 347 -30.28 23.23 13.12
CA HIS A 347 -29.66 24.51 12.73
C HIS A 347 -30.30 25.73 13.39
N LYS A 348 -31.59 25.63 13.78
CA LYS A 348 -32.29 26.70 14.50
C LYS A 348 -31.91 26.79 15.97
N LYS A 349 -31.34 25.74 16.57
CA LYS A 349 -31.07 25.66 18.02
C LYS A 349 -29.57 25.67 18.33
N TYR A 350 -28.74 25.17 17.43
CA TYR A 350 -27.31 24.97 17.66
C TYR A 350 -26.46 25.73 16.65
N PHE A 351 -25.35 26.31 17.14
CA PHE A 351 -24.32 26.99 16.35
C PHE A 351 -24.89 27.94 15.28
N GLN A 352 -25.68 28.92 15.73
CA GLN A 352 -26.26 29.96 14.88
C GLN A 352 -25.21 30.98 14.41
N GLY A 353 -25.40 31.57 13.24
CA GLY A 353 -24.53 32.63 12.72
C GLY A 353 -23.46 32.15 11.73
N ARG A 354 -22.43 32.97 11.53
CA ARG A 354 -21.28 32.70 10.63
C ARG A 354 -20.07 32.32 11.47
N ILE A 355 -19.21 31.43 10.97
CA ILE A 355 -17.99 31.00 11.65
C ILE A 355 -16.96 32.13 11.65
N VAL A 356 -16.75 32.73 10.47
CA VAL A 356 -15.86 33.88 10.25
C VAL A 356 -16.63 34.97 9.51
N ALA A 357 -16.67 36.17 10.08
CA ALA A 357 -17.40 37.29 9.49
C ALA A 357 -16.74 37.81 8.20
N SER A 358 -15.41 37.93 8.18
CA SER A 358 -14.63 38.48 7.07
C SER A 358 -14.35 37.42 5.99
N ILE A 359 -14.67 37.75 4.73
CA ILE A 359 -14.35 36.90 3.58
C ILE A 359 -12.83 36.77 3.36
N TRP A 360 -12.07 37.86 3.55
CA TRP A 360 -10.62 37.85 3.39
C TRP A 360 -9.92 36.92 4.38
N LYS A 361 -10.39 36.87 5.64
CA LYS A 361 -9.89 35.91 6.63
C LYS A 361 -10.20 34.46 6.25
N ARG A 362 -11.34 34.21 5.58
CA ARG A 362 -11.71 32.89 5.07
C ARG A 362 -10.82 32.48 3.90
N LEU A 363 -10.66 33.36 2.92
CA LEU A 363 -9.79 33.13 1.76
C LEU A 363 -8.35 32.90 2.21
N ALA A 364 -7.79 33.74 3.09
CA ALA A 364 -6.47 33.54 3.65
C ALA A 364 -6.33 32.17 4.36
N GLY A 365 -7.33 31.77 5.15
CA GLY A 365 -7.35 30.46 5.79
C GLY A 365 -7.35 29.30 4.80
N VAL A 366 -8.19 29.38 3.75
CA VAL A 366 -8.23 28.38 2.67
C VAL A 366 -6.91 28.34 1.91
N SER A 367 -6.36 29.50 1.52
CA SER A 367 -5.09 29.62 0.80
C SER A 367 -3.94 29.01 1.58
N VAL A 368 -3.83 29.26 2.89
CA VAL A 368 -2.80 28.64 3.73
C VAL A 368 -2.90 27.12 3.69
N ILE A 369 -4.11 26.56 3.83
CA ILE A 369 -4.31 25.10 3.82
C ILE A 369 -4.01 24.52 2.44
N VAL A 370 -4.44 25.17 1.36
CA VAL A 370 -4.14 24.74 -0.01
C VAL A 370 -2.63 24.76 -0.27
N CYS A 371 -1.92 25.82 0.14
CA CYS A 371 -0.46 25.88 0.04
C CYS A 371 0.22 24.75 0.82
N LEU A 372 -0.30 24.37 2.00
CA LEU A 372 0.22 23.23 2.76
C LEU A 372 0.04 21.91 2.00
N ILE A 373 -1.15 21.66 1.43
CA ILE A 373 -1.42 20.43 0.65
C ILE A 373 -0.53 20.39 -0.60
N LEU A 374 -0.41 21.52 -1.32
CA LEU A 374 0.47 21.63 -2.49
C LEU A 374 1.94 21.45 -2.12
N GLY A 375 2.37 21.98 -0.97
CA GLY A 375 3.72 21.78 -0.45
C GLY A 375 4.02 20.32 -0.11
N MET A 376 3.05 19.59 0.47
CA MET A 376 3.18 18.15 0.68
C MET A 376 3.27 17.39 -0.64
N GLY A 377 2.44 17.75 -1.63
CA GLY A 377 2.51 17.14 -2.96
C GLY A 377 3.83 17.42 -3.68
N TRP A 378 4.33 18.64 -3.58
CA TRP A 378 5.65 19.02 -4.10
C TRP A 378 6.77 18.21 -3.43
N ALA A 379 6.70 17.98 -2.11
CA ALA A 379 7.67 17.16 -1.40
C ALA A 379 7.66 15.69 -1.88
N ILE A 380 6.48 15.12 -2.15
CA ILE A 380 6.35 13.77 -2.71
C ILE A 380 6.89 13.72 -4.15
N ARG A 381 6.60 14.74 -4.96
CA ARG A 381 7.05 14.80 -6.36
C ARG A 381 8.57 14.90 -6.49
N ASN A 382 9.23 15.53 -5.52
CA ASN A 382 10.68 15.74 -5.51
C ASN A 382 11.40 14.76 -4.55
N GLU A 383 10.80 13.60 -4.27
CA GLU A 383 11.50 12.53 -3.58
C GLU A 383 12.71 12.06 -4.40
N LYS A 384 13.73 11.53 -3.73
CA LYS A 384 14.88 10.89 -4.37
C LYS A 384 15.02 9.49 -3.81
N ASP A 385 15.20 8.49 -4.67
CA ASP A 385 15.33 7.08 -4.28
C ASP A 385 14.20 6.60 -3.35
N HIS A 386 12.96 6.99 -3.67
CA HIS A 386 11.76 6.74 -2.85
C HIS A 386 11.79 7.37 -1.45
N LYS A 387 12.67 8.34 -1.19
CA LYS A 387 12.79 9.03 0.10
C LYS A 387 12.51 10.52 -0.04
N ILE A 388 11.62 11.01 0.81
CA ILE A 388 11.35 12.43 1.03
C ILE A 388 12.42 12.98 1.97
N ALA A 389 12.78 14.26 1.84
CA ALA A 389 13.76 14.89 2.73
C ALA A 389 13.37 14.71 4.21
N GLY A 390 14.29 14.16 5.02
CA GLY A 390 13.99 13.71 6.39
C GLY A 390 13.48 14.79 7.34
N TRP A 391 13.83 16.06 7.08
CA TRP A 391 13.39 17.22 7.87
C TRP A 391 11.91 17.57 7.70
N ILE A 392 11.21 17.02 6.69
CA ILE A 392 9.77 17.24 6.48
C ILE A 392 9.00 16.35 7.46
N PRO A 393 8.44 16.90 8.55
CA PRO A 393 7.91 16.10 9.65
C PRO A 393 6.65 15.34 9.23
N ILE A 394 6.43 14.18 9.86
CA ILE A 394 5.31 13.25 9.62
C ILE A 394 5.37 12.61 8.22
N LEU A 395 5.39 13.40 7.15
CA LEU A 395 5.39 12.90 5.77
C LEU A 395 6.63 12.06 5.45
N SER A 396 7.83 12.46 5.91
CA SER A 396 9.04 11.65 5.76
C SER A 396 8.95 10.32 6.51
N GLN A 397 8.31 10.28 7.68
CA GLN A 397 8.10 9.05 8.44
C GLN A 397 7.13 8.10 7.74
N VAL A 398 6.04 8.63 7.15
CA VAL A 398 5.07 7.82 6.42
C VAL A 398 5.67 7.24 5.14
N ASN A 399 6.51 8.01 4.44
CA ASN A 399 7.09 7.58 3.17
C ASN A 399 8.35 6.72 3.35
N ASN A 400 9.32 7.18 4.15
CA ASN A 400 10.69 6.66 4.15
C ASN A 400 10.87 5.40 5.01
N TRP A 401 9.90 5.03 5.85
CA TRP A 401 10.06 3.93 6.80
C TRP A 401 10.37 2.59 6.12
N ARG A 402 9.58 2.22 5.11
CA ARG A 402 9.83 1.04 4.27
C ARG A 402 9.29 1.29 2.88
N ASN A 403 10.01 0.90 1.84
CA ASN A 403 9.48 0.94 0.49
C ASN A 403 8.49 -0.23 0.29
N VAL A 404 7.21 0.11 0.15
CA VAL A 404 6.11 -0.85 -0.03
C VAL A 404 5.20 -0.47 -1.20
N ASP A 405 5.63 0.47 -2.06
CA ASP A 405 4.82 0.95 -3.19
C ASP A 405 4.50 -0.19 -4.16
N TRP A 406 5.43 -1.13 -4.32
CA TRP A 406 5.30 -2.34 -5.13
C TRP A 406 4.24 -3.33 -4.61
N LYS A 407 3.83 -3.26 -3.34
CA LYS A 407 2.83 -4.17 -2.75
C LYS A 407 1.38 -3.85 -3.16
N GLY A 408 1.17 -2.96 -4.13
CA GLY A 408 -0.16 -2.56 -4.59
C GLY A 408 -0.81 -1.47 -3.73
N TYR A 409 -1.79 -0.76 -4.30
CA TYR A 409 -2.56 0.27 -3.59
C TYR A 409 -3.23 -0.22 -2.31
N ALA A 410 -3.67 -1.48 -2.29
CA ALA A 410 -4.31 -2.06 -1.12
C ALA A 410 -3.37 -2.06 0.08
N PHE A 411 -2.10 -2.40 -0.14
CA PHE A 411 -1.08 -2.36 0.90
C PHE A 411 -0.77 -0.90 1.27
N VAL A 412 -0.48 -0.04 0.30
CA VAL A 412 -0.15 1.38 0.56
C VAL A 412 -1.26 2.08 1.32
N ALA A 413 -2.53 1.95 0.90
CA ALA A 413 -3.67 2.58 1.57
C ALA A 413 -3.91 2.03 2.98
N ARG A 414 -3.65 0.73 3.22
CA ARG A 414 -3.81 0.12 4.55
C ARG A 414 -2.70 0.52 5.51
N TYR A 415 -1.45 0.63 5.06
CA TYR A 415 -0.29 0.83 5.94
C TYR A 415 0.22 2.28 6.00
N ARG A 416 0.18 3.02 4.88
CA ARG A 416 0.53 4.45 4.81
C ARG A 416 -0.68 5.39 4.81
N THR A 417 -1.91 4.85 4.72
CA THR A 417 -3.23 5.51 4.68
C THR A 417 -3.71 5.99 3.31
N LEU A 418 -5.04 6.11 3.16
CA LEU A 418 -5.71 6.47 1.92
C LEU A 418 -5.33 7.87 1.41
N SER A 419 -5.21 8.85 2.30
CA SER A 419 -4.79 10.22 1.96
C SER A 419 -3.35 10.27 1.46
N PHE A 420 -2.48 9.39 1.97
CA PHE A 420 -1.10 9.29 1.45
C PHE A 420 -1.11 8.78 0.02
N LEU A 421 -1.84 7.68 -0.24
CA LEU A 421 -2.01 7.15 -1.59
C LEU A 421 -2.58 8.21 -2.55
N TRP A 422 -3.62 8.94 -2.13
CA TRP A 422 -4.22 9.99 -2.97
C TRP A 422 -3.23 11.10 -3.29
N LEU A 423 -2.50 11.58 -2.29
CA LEU A 423 -1.52 12.63 -2.50
C LEU A 423 -0.37 12.14 -3.39
N GLN A 424 0.07 10.89 -3.22
CA GLN A 424 1.07 10.24 -4.07
C GLN A 424 0.63 10.20 -5.53
N GLN A 425 -0.58 9.69 -5.80
CA GLN A 425 -1.12 9.58 -7.17
C GLN A 425 -1.40 10.94 -7.82
N LEU A 426 -1.79 11.95 -7.04
CA LEU A 426 -2.02 13.30 -7.57
C LEU A 426 -0.73 14.07 -7.83
N SER A 427 0.38 13.68 -7.18
CA SER A 427 1.63 14.46 -7.21
C SER A 427 2.67 13.90 -8.17
N LYS A 428 2.63 12.60 -8.46
CA LYS A 428 3.66 11.92 -9.24
C LYS A 428 3.22 11.68 -10.69
N THR A 429 4.20 11.74 -11.60
CA THR A 429 4.03 11.38 -13.01
C THR A 429 4.32 9.89 -13.20
N SER A 430 3.69 9.25 -14.18
CA SER A 430 3.93 7.81 -14.41
C SER A 430 5.32 7.51 -14.95
N MET A 431 5.94 8.46 -15.64
CA MET A 431 7.28 8.35 -16.21
C MET A 431 7.91 9.74 -16.29
N GLU A 432 9.22 9.85 -16.08
CA GLU A 432 9.97 11.08 -16.32
C GLU A 432 10.12 11.33 -17.82
N MET A 433 10.03 12.60 -18.24
CA MET A 433 10.21 12.97 -19.64
C MET A 433 11.69 12.84 -20.04
N PRO A 434 12.04 12.00 -21.03
CA PRO A 434 13.41 11.90 -21.51
C PRO A 434 13.85 13.21 -22.19
N GLU A 435 15.13 13.59 -22.05
CA GLU A 435 15.65 14.91 -22.46
C GLU A 435 15.43 15.20 -23.96
N ASN A 436 15.54 14.18 -24.81
CA ASN A 436 15.47 14.31 -26.26
C ASN A 436 14.08 13.99 -26.85
N TYR A 437 13.03 13.98 -26.03
CA TYR A 437 11.68 13.67 -26.48
C TYR A 437 11.11 14.74 -27.41
N SER A 438 10.99 14.42 -28.70
CA SER A 438 10.40 15.29 -29.72
C SER A 438 9.81 14.48 -30.88
N GLU A 439 8.93 15.10 -31.68
CA GLU A 439 8.40 14.46 -32.88
C GLU A 439 9.51 14.07 -33.88
N LYS A 440 10.55 14.91 -34.00
CA LYS A 440 11.72 14.65 -34.86
C LYS A 440 12.47 13.41 -34.40
N THR A 441 12.67 13.24 -33.09
CA THR A 441 13.33 12.08 -32.50
C THR A 441 12.50 10.81 -32.77
N MET A 442 11.18 10.86 -32.57
CA MET A 442 10.30 9.71 -32.83
C MET A 442 10.32 9.29 -34.29
N LYS A 443 10.32 10.26 -35.23
CA LYS A 443 10.47 9.95 -36.66
C LYS A 443 11.81 9.28 -36.99
N ALA A 444 12.90 9.67 -36.33
CA ALA A 444 14.21 9.05 -36.53
C ALA A 444 14.26 7.62 -36.02
N ILE A 445 13.67 7.35 -34.85
CA ILE A 445 13.51 6.00 -34.30
C ILE A 445 12.70 5.12 -35.24
N VAL A 446 11.54 5.59 -35.71
CA VAL A 446 10.71 4.86 -36.69
C VAL A 446 11.54 4.48 -37.92
N LYS A 447 12.25 5.44 -38.53
CA LYS A 447 13.08 5.16 -39.71
C LYS A 447 14.17 4.12 -39.43
N LYS A 448 14.88 4.23 -38.30
CA LYS A 448 15.95 3.30 -37.90
C LYS A 448 15.42 1.88 -37.79
N TYR A 449 14.35 1.70 -37.03
CA TYR A 449 13.83 0.37 -36.73
C TYR A 449 12.99 -0.22 -37.87
N THR A 450 12.47 0.59 -38.79
CA THR A 450 11.95 0.07 -40.06
C THR A 450 13.04 -0.59 -40.89
N ALA A 451 14.19 0.06 -41.06
CA ALA A 451 15.31 -0.53 -41.79
C ALA A 451 15.84 -1.80 -41.10
N LEU A 452 15.94 -1.79 -39.77
CA LEU A 452 16.37 -2.98 -39.03
C LEU A 452 15.36 -4.12 -39.12
N ALA A 453 14.05 -3.83 -39.07
CA ALA A 453 13.03 -4.86 -39.25
C ALA A 453 13.12 -5.50 -40.63
N GLU A 454 13.41 -4.73 -41.70
CA GLU A 454 13.65 -5.26 -43.04
C GLU A 454 14.86 -6.20 -43.09
N GLU A 455 15.96 -5.84 -42.42
CA GLU A 455 17.17 -6.66 -42.29
C GLU A 455 16.87 -7.98 -41.56
N ILE A 456 16.25 -7.92 -40.38
CA ILE A 456 15.86 -9.12 -39.61
C ILE A 456 14.91 -10.00 -40.44
N ASN A 457 13.92 -9.40 -41.10
CA ASN A 457 12.92 -10.13 -41.87
C ASN A 457 13.43 -10.70 -43.20
N ALA A 458 14.64 -10.34 -43.63
CA ALA A 458 15.30 -10.97 -44.76
C ALA A 458 15.82 -12.37 -44.40
N GLU A 459 16.17 -12.58 -43.13
CA GLU A 459 16.65 -13.86 -42.59
C GLU A 459 15.51 -14.69 -41.97
N ARG A 460 14.52 -14.03 -41.35
CA ARG A 460 13.37 -14.69 -40.72
C ARG A 460 12.25 -15.00 -41.72
N THR A 461 11.85 -16.26 -41.78
CA THR A 461 10.87 -16.74 -42.78
C THR A 461 9.47 -16.96 -42.22
N GLY A 462 9.32 -17.17 -40.91
CA GLY A 462 8.03 -17.45 -40.28
C GLY A 462 7.15 -16.21 -40.08
N GLN A 463 5.84 -16.42 -40.02
CA GLN A 463 4.88 -15.44 -39.52
C GLN A 463 4.25 -15.96 -38.23
N LEU A 464 4.03 -15.06 -37.26
CA LEU A 464 3.43 -15.45 -36.00
C LEU A 464 2.03 -16.04 -36.17
N THR A 465 1.26 -15.54 -37.13
CA THR A 465 -0.10 -16.03 -37.45
C THR A 465 -0.13 -17.43 -38.06
N ASP A 466 1.00 -17.97 -38.49
CA ASP A 466 1.11 -19.34 -39.01
C ASP A 466 1.16 -20.40 -37.91
N GLN A 467 1.12 -19.97 -36.64
CA GLN A 467 1.14 -20.83 -35.46
C GLN A 467 0.17 -20.35 -34.38
N THR A 468 -0.21 -21.27 -33.50
CA THR A 468 -0.90 -20.95 -32.24
C THR A 468 0.15 -20.60 -31.19
N VAL A 469 -0.04 -19.48 -30.49
CA VAL A 469 0.88 -19.01 -29.45
C VAL A 469 0.17 -18.92 -28.11
N ILE A 470 0.73 -19.55 -27.10
CA ILE A 470 0.13 -19.68 -25.77
C ILE A 470 1.09 -19.07 -24.75
N TYR A 471 0.69 -17.97 -24.13
CA TYR A 471 1.43 -17.36 -23.03
C TYR A 471 0.82 -17.82 -21.72
N ILE A 472 1.63 -18.48 -20.88
CA ILE A 472 1.23 -18.98 -19.57
C ILE A 472 2.04 -18.26 -18.49
N LEU A 473 1.35 -17.37 -17.78
CA LEU A 473 1.83 -16.87 -16.50
C LEU A 473 1.49 -17.92 -15.44
N SER A 474 2.50 -18.62 -14.96
CA SER A 474 2.40 -19.59 -13.87
C SER A 474 2.58 -18.88 -12.53
N GLU A 475 1.47 -18.58 -11.86
CA GLU A 475 1.42 -17.78 -10.64
C GLU A 475 2.42 -18.26 -9.59
N SER A 476 3.21 -17.32 -9.07
CA SER A 476 4.19 -17.53 -8.00
C SER A 476 5.25 -18.62 -8.27
N LEU A 477 5.43 -19.10 -9.51
CA LEU A 477 6.34 -20.22 -9.79
C LEU A 477 7.81 -19.76 -9.77
N ALA A 478 8.58 -20.35 -8.86
CA ALA A 478 10.04 -20.28 -8.83
C ALA A 478 10.60 -21.50 -8.11
N ASP A 479 11.73 -22.03 -8.59
CA ASP A 479 12.43 -23.14 -7.93
C ASP A 479 12.87 -22.77 -6.49
N PRO A 480 12.30 -23.40 -5.45
CA PRO A 480 12.62 -23.10 -4.06
C PRO A 480 14.08 -23.47 -3.69
N ARG A 481 14.74 -24.37 -4.44
CA ARG A 481 16.11 -24.80 -4.17
C ARG A 481 17.15 -23.71 -4.45
N ARG A 482 16.78 -22.67 -5.21
CA ARG A 482 17.65 -21.50 -5.43
C ARG A 482 17.71 -20.55 -4.23
N ILE A 483 16.83 -20.73 -3.24
CA ILE A 483 16.78 -19.84 -2.08
C ILE A 483 17.78 -20.32 -1.02
N PRO A 484 18.74 -19.47 -0.59
CA PRO A 484 19.72 -19.85 0.42
C PRO A 484 19.06 -20.37 1.71
N GLY A 485 19.56 -21.49 2.22
CA GLY A 485 19.06 -22.11 3.46
C GLY A 485 17.77 -22.91 3.32
N VAL A 486 17.16 -22.98 2.13
CA VAL A 486 15.97 -23.81 1.86
C VAL A 486 16.39 -25.23 1.46
N THR A 487 15.79 -26.23 2.10
CA THR A 487 15.99 -27.67 1.84
C THR A 487 14.65 -28.34 1.57
N LEU A 488 14.60 -29.21 0.56
CA LEU A 488 13.42 -30.00 0.17
C LEU A 488 13.72 -31.48 0.35
N SER A 489 12.71 -32.30 0.68
CA SER A 489 12.87 -33.76 0.77
C SER A 489 13.14 -34.43 -0.59
N GLN A 490 12.72 -33.80 -1.69
CA GLN A 490 12.91 -34.27 -3.06
C GLN A 490 12.79 -33.10 -4.05
N ASN A 491 13.21 -33.33 -5.30
CA ASN A 491 12.96 -32.39 -6.39
C ASN A 491 11.46 -32.35 -6.73
N VAL A 492 10.88 -31.14 -6.79
CA VAL A 492 9.45 -30.91 -7.06
C VAL A 492 9.17 -30.28 -8.42
N LEU A 493 10.21 -29.97 -9.21
CA LEU A 493 10.11 -29.45 -10.59
C LEU A 493 10.88 -30.31 -11.64
N PRO A 494 10.96 -31.65 -11.52
CA PRO A 494 11.80 -32.45 -12.42
C PRO A 494 11.37 -32.38 -13.89
N ASN A 495 10.06 -32.24 -14.17
CA ASN A 495 9.59 -32.16 -15.56
C ASN A 495 9.88 -30.81 -16.19
N ILE A 496 9.68 -29.71 -15.45
CA ILE A 496 9.99 -28.36 -15.91
C ILE A 496 11.49 -28.21 -16.14
N GLU A 497 12.34 -28.72 -15.24
CA GLU A 497 13.79 -28.76 -15.47
C GLU A 497 14.15 -29.50 -16.75
N TYR A 498 13.54 -30.66 -16.99
CA TYR A 498 13.77 -31.43 -18.21
C TYR A 498 13.34 -30.65 -19.46
N ILE A 499 12.17 -29.99 -19.42
CA ILE A 499 11.68 -29.15 -20.53
C ILE A 499 12.68 -28.02 -20.79
N MET A 500 13.11 -27.30 -19.75
CA MET A 500 14.08 -26.20 -19.86
C MET A 500 15.41 -26.68 -20.46
N SER A 501 15.86 -27.90 -20.14
CA SER A 501 17.11 -28.46 -20.69
C SER A 501 17.05 -28.79 -22.18
N GLN A 502 15.87 -28.75 -22.81
CA GLN A 502 15.64 -29.14 -24.21
C GLN A 502 15.05 -28.01 -25.05
N THR A 503 15.06 -26.77 -24.54
CA THR A 503 14.39 -25.65 -25.19
C THR A 503 14.99 -24.32 -24.80
N THR A 504 14.64 -23.25 -25.52
CA THR A 504 14.98 -21.88 -25.11
C THR A 504 14.45 -21.60 -23.71
N SER A 505 15.33 -21.38 -22.74
CA SER A 505 14.96 -21.27 -21.33
C SER A 505 16.01 -20.54 -20.51
N GLY A 506 15.63 -20.16 -19.28
CA GLY A 506 16.53 -19.50 -18.35
C GLY A 506 15.81 -18.93 -17.14
N LEU A 507 16.41 -17.91 -16.53
CA LEU A 507 15.78 -17.15 -15.45
C LEU A 507 15.17 -15.85 -15.97
N MET A 508 14.01 -15.49 -15.44
CA MET A 508 13.36 -14.21 -15.69
C MET A 508 13.51 -13.33 -14.45
N LYS A 509 13.93 -12.09 -14.66
CA LYS A 509 13.91 -11.06 -13.62
C LYS A 509 12.49 -10.54 -13.44
N SER A 510 11.95 -10.75 -12.25
CA SER A 510 10.72 -10.12 -11.77
C SER A 510 11.03 -8.76 -11.14
N ASP A 511 10.17 -7.76 -11.35
CA ASP A 511 10.29 -6.47 -10.65
C ASP A 511 9.64 -6.49 -9.26
N HIS A 512 9.04 -7.61 -8.86
CA HIS A 512 8.23 -7.71 -7.65
C HIS A 512 8.45 -9.04 -6.90
N TYR A 513 7.98 -9.10 -5.65
CA TYR A 513 8.15 -10.25 -4.76
C TYR A 513 6.86 -10.59 -4.01
N GLY A 514 6.20 -11.71 -4.30
CA GLY A 514 4.95 -12.10 -3.64
C GLY A 514 3.72 -11.25 -4.03
N GLY A 515 3.77 -10.64 -5.20
CA GLY A 515 2.67 -9.89 -5.81
C GLY A 515 3.15 -9.15 -7.07
N GLY A 516 2.24 -8.43 -7.73
CA GLY A 516 2.59 -7.62 -8.92
C GLY A 516 2.40 -8.33 -10.26
N THR A 517 1.70 -9.46 -10.29
CA THR A 517 1.33 -10.27 -11.47
C THR A 517 0.98 -9.43 -12.70
N ALA A 518 0.08 -8.44 -12.56
CA ALA A 518 -0.36 -7.61 -13.68
C ALA A 518 0.73 -6.69 -14.26
N ASN A 519 1.77 -6.36 -13.51
CA ASN A 519 2.91 -5.61 -14.03
C ASN A 519 3.81 -6.51 -14.88
N ILE A 520 4.03 -7.75 -14.44
CA ILE A 520 4.77 -8.75 -15.24
C ILE A 520 3.99 -9.07 -16.51
N GLU A 521 2.68 -9.31 -16.39
CA GLU A 521 1.77 -9.51 -17.52
C GLU A 521 1.83 -8.35 -18.53
N PHE A 522 1.76 -7.09 -18.05
CA PHE A 522 1.92 -5.90 -18.88
C PHE A 522 3.26 -5.92 -19.63
N GLN A 523 4.36 -6.17 -18.92
CA GLN A 523 5.70 -6.16 -19.50
C GLN A 523 5.83 -7.23 -20.58
N VAL A 524 5.39 -8.45 -20.27
CA VAL A 524 5.44 -9.58 -21.20
C VAL A 524 4.65 -9.28 -22.47
N TYR A 525 3.41 -8.80 -22.36
CA TYR A 525 2.59 -8.58 -23.56
C TYR A 525 3.03 -7.37 -24.37
N SER A 526 3.48 -6.31 -23.71
CA SER A 526 3.79 -5.06 -24.39
C SER A 526 5.23 -4.94 -24.82
N GLY A 527 6.15 -5.67 -24.19
CA GLY A 527 7.60 -5.45 -24.27
C GLY A 527 8.09 -4.16 -23.61
N LEU A 528 7.23 -3.44 -22.88
CA LEU A 528 7.59 -2.19 -22.20
C LEU A 528 8.02 -2.47 -20.75
N PRO A 529 9.29 -2.25 -20.38
CA PRO A 529 9.81 -2.62 -19.06
C PRO A 529 9.29 -1.72 -17.94
N PHE A 530 9.09 -2.31 -16.75
CA PHE A 530 8.63 -1.60 -15.57
C PHE A 530 9.68 -0.65 -15.01
N TYR A 531 10.97 -0.98 -15.15
CA TYR A 531 12.08 -0.18 -14.63
C TYR A 531 12.18 1.24 -15.23
N ASN A 532 11.49 1.51 -16.34
CA ASN A 532 11.40 2.84 -16.96
C ASN A 532 10.30 3.71 -16.35
N TYR A 533 9.31 3.13 -15.67
CA TYR A 533 8.27 3.89 -15.01
C TYR A 533 8.77 4.54 -13.72
N SER A 534 8.06 5.59 -13.31
CA SER A 534 8.23 6.19 -12.00
C SER A 534 8.02 5.14 -10.94
N SER A 535 8.89 5.21 -9.95
CA SER A 535 8.97 4.35 -8.79
C SER A 535 7.70 4.36 -7.91
N SER A 536 6.79 5.31 -8.19
CA SER A 536 5.46 5.41 -7.59
C SER A 536 4.36 4.65 -8.26
N ILE A 537 4.60 4.16 -9.47
CA ILE A 537 3.64 3.31 -10.15
C ILE A 537 3.56 2.02 -9.36
N SER A 538 2.34 1.69 -8.93
CA SER A 538 2.08 0.48 -8.16
C SER A 538 1.55 -0.61 -9.09
N SER A 539 0.71 -0.22 -10.04
CA SER A 539 0.24 -1.12 -11.09
C SER A 539 0.09 -0.40 -12.42
N VAL A 540 0.75 -0.86 -13.47
CA VAL A 540 0.67 -0.25 -14.81
C VAL A 540 -0.75 -0.33 -15.37
N TYR A 541 -1.46 -1.44 -15.16
CA TYR A 541 -2.86 -1.63 -15.57
C TYR A 541 -3.86 -0.69 -14.87
N LEU A 542 -3.49 -0.12 -13.71
CA LEU A 542 -4.33 0.81 -12.96
C LEU A 542 -3.88 2.28 -13.13
N ASP A 543 -2.57 2.53 -13.13
CA ASP A 543 -1.98 3.87 -13.14
C ASP A 543 -1.77 4.41 -14.56
N VAL A 544 -1.45 3.56 -15.53
CA VAL A 544 -0.87 3.98 -16.82
C VAL A 544 -1.73 3.51 -18.00
N ALA A 545 -1.88 2.20 -18.19
CA ALA A 545 -2.52 1.59 -19.35
C ALA A 545 -3.91 2.14 -19.69
N PRO A 546 -4.81 2.45 -18.71
CA PRO A 546 -6.13 3.02 -19.01
C PRO A 546 -6.08 4.39 -19.71
N ASN A 547 -4.96 5.11 -19.62
CA ASN A 547 -4.76 6.40 -20.28
C ASN A 547 -3.86 6.32 -21.51
N MET A 548 -3.30 5.14 -21.82
CA MET A 548 -2.49 4.94 -23.02
C MET A 548 -3.36 5.03 -24.27
N LYS A 549 -2.94 5.84 -25.25
CA LYS A 549 -3.66 5.97 -26.52
C LYS A 549 -3.54 4.71 -27.38
N LYS A 550 -2.42 3.99 -27.26
CA LYS A 550 -2.18 2.67 -27.82
C LYS A 550 -1.43 1.86 -26.77
N LEU A 551 -2.02 0.76 -26.34
CA LEU A 551 -1.32 -0.28 -25.61
C LEU A 551 -0.79 -1.26 -26.68
N PRO A 552 0.54 -1.33 -26.93
CA PRO A 552 1.09 -2.35 -27.80
C PRO A 552 0.94 -3.72 -27.13
N SER A 553 0.61 -4.75 -27.90
CA SER A 553 0.62 -6.13 -27.42
C SER A 553 1.04 -7.10 -28.52
N ILE A 554 1.76 -8.18 -28.18
CA ILE A 554 2.02 -9.28 -29.12
C ILE A 554 0.75 -9.90 -29.70
N SER A 555 -0.33 -9.88 -28.93
CA SER A 555 -1.65 -10.30 -29.40
C SER A 555 -2.17 -9.46 -30.58
N ASP A 556 -1.64 -8.24 -30.79
CA ASP A 556 -2.03 -7.38 -31.91
C ASP A 556 -1.73 -7.98 -33.28
N LEU A 557 -0.77 -8.91 -33.35
CA LEU A 557 -0.39 -9.63 -34.57
C LEU A 557 -1.42 -10.70 -34.98
N TYR A 558 -2.39 -11.02 -34.11
CA TYR A 558 -3.48 -11.95 -34.43
C TYR A 558 -4.78 -11.19 -34.73
N PRO A 559 -5.67 -11.71 -35.59
CA PRO A 559 -7.04 -11.19 -35.71
C PRO A 559 -7.76 -11.18 -34.35
N ALA A 560 -8.59 -10.16 -34.07
CA ALA A 560 -9.22 -9.98 -32.76
C ALA A 560 -10.14 -11.14 -32.32
N ASP A 561 -10.78 -11.82 -33.27
CA ASP A 561 -11.59 -13.01 -33.04
C ASP A 561 -10.76 -14.27 -32.73
N SER A 562 -9.46 -14.23 -33.02
CA SER A 562 -8.48 -15.30 -32.76
C SER A 562 -7.63 -15.03 -31.52
N ARG A 563 -8.08 -14.14 -30.64
CA ARG A 563 -7.43 -13.83 -29.35
C ARG A 563 -8.31 -14.31 -28.19
N VAL A 564 -7.73 -15.07 -27.28
CA VAL A 564 -8.43 -15.61 -26.10
C VAL A 564 -7.62 -15.31 -24.84
N ALA A 565 -8.30 -14.97 -23.75
CA ALA A 565 -7.72 -14.87 -22.42
C ALA A 565 -8.44 -15.82 -21.45
N ILE A 566 -7.68 -16.43 -20.55
CA ILE A 566 -8.16 -17.37 -19.54
C ILE A 566 -7.56 -16.98 -18.19
N HIS A 567 -8.41 -16.74 -17.21
CA HIS A 567 -7.98 -16.52 -15.84
C HIS A 567 -9.03 -17.09 -14.89
N PRO A 568 -8.74 -18.18 -14.15
CA PRO A 568 -9.69 -18.86 -13.28
C PRO A 568 -9.89 -18.09 -11.94
N TYR A 569 -10.15 -16.80 -12.06
CA TYR A 569 -10.48 -15.89 -10.98
C TYR A 569 -11.46 -14.82 -11.49
N PHE A 570 -11.56 -13.67 -10.83
CA PHE A 570 -12.46 -12.60 -11.26
C PHE A 570 -11.87 -11.74 -12.38
N ASP A 571 -12.70 -11.41 -13.37
CA ASP A 571 -12.36 -10.56 -14.52
C ASP A 571 -11.92 -9.13 -14.15
N THR A 572 -12.43 -8.60 -13.04
CA THR A 572 -12.14 -7.24 -12.57
C THR A 572 -10.81 -7.11 -11.82
N SER A 573 -10.15 -8.23 -11.51
CA SER A 573 -8.84 -8.27 -10.88
C SER A 573 -7.81 -7.52 -11.73
N TYR A 574 -7.09 -6.58 -11.12
CA TYR A 574 -6.15 -5.68 -11.80
C TYR A 574 -6.73 -4.93 -13.01
N ASN A 575 -8.06 -4.75 -13.08
CA ASN A 575 -8.74 -4.10 -14.20
C ASN A 575 -8.60 -4.85 -15.54
N ARG A 576 -8.32 -6.17 -15.53
CA ARG A 576 -8.16 -7.00 -16.73
C ARG A 576 -9.35 -6.93 -17.67
N ASN A 577 -10.59 -6.90 -17.17
CA ASN A 577 -11.79 -6.73 -17.99
C ASN A 577 -11.73 -5.50 -18.91
N SER A 578 -11.22 -4.37 -18.43
CA SER A 578 -11.05 -3.16 -19.23
C SER A 578 -9.83 -3.23 -20.13
N ILE A 579 -8.71 -3.78 -19.63
CA ILE A 579 -7.45 -3.87 -20.37
C ILE A 579 -7.58 -4.84 -21.55
N TYR A 580 -8.15 -6.02 -21.35
CA TYR A 580 -8.35 -7.00 -22.42
C TYR A 580 -9.31 -6.50 -23.50
N LYS A 581 -10.33 -5.73 -23.12
CA LYS A 581 -11.15 -5.02 -24.11
C LYS A 581 -10.35 -4.01 -24.93
N GLN A 582 -9.41 -3.28 -24.30
CA GLN A 582 -8.51 -2.37 -25.01
C GLN A 582 -7.51 -3.10 -25.92
N LEU A 583 -7.11 -4.33 -25.56
CA LEU A 583 -6.30 -5.24 -26.37
C LEU A 583 -7.10 -5.99 -27.45
N GLY A 584 -8.41 -5.74 -27.58
CA GLY A 584 -9.27 -6.43 -28.54
C GLY A 584 -9.53 -7.90 -28.23
N ILE A 585 -9.28 -8.35 -26.99
CA ILE A 585 -9.57 -9.71 -26.53
C ILE A 585 -10.99 -9.74 -25.96
N GLU A 586 -11.97 -10.17 -26.76
CA GLU A 586 -13.35 -10.30 -26.30
C GLU A 586 -13.58 -11.61 -25.53
N GLN A 587 -12.89 -12.68 -25.92
CA GLN A 587 -13.04 -14.02 -25.35
C GLN A 587 -12.23 -14.13 -24.05
N PHE A 588 -12.75 -13.53 -22.97
CA PHE A 588 -12.11 -13.57 -21.66
C PHE A 588 -12.86 -14.49 -20.70
N TYR A 589 -12.30 -15.69 -20.52
CA TYR A 589 -12.85 -16.76 -19.70
C TYR A 589 -12.46 -16.58 -18.23
N THR A 590 -13.46 -16.37 -17.37
CA THR A 590 -13.27 -16.15 -15.92
C THR A 590 -14.38 -16.75 -15.08
N LEU A 591 -14.19 -16.87 -13.76
CA LEU A 591 -15.19 -17.46 -12.86
C LEU A 591 -16.51 -16.66 -12.80
N ASN A 592 -16.44 -15.35 -13.03
CA ASN A 592 -17.57 -14.43 -12.89
C ASN A 592 -17.99 -13.77 -14.21
N SER A 593 -17.39 -14.15 -15.35
CA SER A 593 -17.74 -13.62 -16.66
C SER A 593 -19.18 -13.99 -17.02
N ALA A 594 -19.96 -13.00 -17.48
CA ALA A 594 -21.33 -13.24 -17.93
C ALA A 594 -21.39 -13.90 -19.32
N LYS A 595 -20.40 -13.65 -20.19
CA LYS A 595 -20.37 -14.13 -21.58
C LYS A 595 -19.53 -15.39 -21.74
N TYR A 596 -18.44 -15.50 -20.97
CA TYR A 596 -17.48 -16.61 -21.04
C TYR A 596 -17.18 -17.16 -19.63
N PRO A 597 -18.19 -17.70 -18.92
CA PRO A 597 -17.98 -18.24 -17.58
C PRO A 597 -17.11 -19.50 -17.62
N LEU A 598 -16.23 -19.63 -16.64
CA LEU A 598 -15.51 -20.88 -16.38
C LEU A 598 -16.35 -21.81 -15.50
N ALA A 599 -16.67 -22.99 -16.05
CA ALA A 599 -17.30 -24.06 -15.28
C ALA A 599 -16.24 -24.82 -14.49
N VAL A 600 -16.32 -24.74 -13.16
CA VAL A 600 -15.43 -25.43 -12.22
C VAL A 600 -16.25 -26.23 -11.21
N THR A 601 -15.83 -27.47 -10.93
CA THR A 601 -16.37 -28.30 -9.85
C THR A 601 -15.42 -28.35 -8.66
N ALA A 602 -15.77 -29.05 -7.59
CA ALA A 602 -14.91 -29.15 -6.40
C ALA A 602 -13.58 -29.87 -6.69
N GLU A 603 -13.59 -30.79 -7.65
CA GLU A 603 -12.44 -31.57 -8.09
C GLU A 603 -11.45 -30.76 -8.94
N ASP A 604 -11.86 -29.60 -9.45
CA ASP A 604 -11.02 -28.72 -10.25
C ASP A 604 -10.10 -27.84 -9.39
N TYR A 605 -10.22 -27.88 -8.06
CA TYR A 605 -9.40 -27.11 -7.13
C TYR A 605 -8.20 -27.92 -6.64
N GLN A 606 -7.04 -27.27 -6.58
CA GLN A 606 -5.85 -27.79 -5.95
C GLN A 606 -5.39 -26.78 -4.89
N GLY A 607 -5.50 -27.17 -3.63
CA GLY A 607 -5.41 -26.22 -2.51
C GLY A 607 -6.62 -25.28 -2.46
N ASN A 608 -6.37 -23.98 -2.40
CA ASN A 608 -7.44 -22.97 -2.22
C ASN A 608 -7.95 -22.36 -3.54
N PHE A 609 -7.32 -22.66 -4.67
CA PHE A 609 -7.64 -22.06 -5.96
C PHE A 609 -7.83 -23.13 -7.05
N VAL A 610 -8.39 -22.72 -8.18
CA VAL A 610 -8.55 -23.59 -9.35
C VAL A 610 -7.18 -24.08 -9.80
N SER A 611 -7.09 -25.37 -10.09
CA SER A 611 -5.86 -26.05 -10.45
C SER A 611 -5.29 -25.57 -11.79
N ASP A 612 -3.96 -25.69 -11.91
CA ASP A 612 -3.26 -25.41 -13.16
C ASP A 612 -3.67 -26.42 -14.24
N LYS A 613 -3.91 -27.68 -13.85
CA LYS A 613 -4.49 -28.70 -14.74
C LYS A 613 -5.79 -28.23 -15.38
N LYS A 614 -6.75 -27.72 -14.59
CA LYS A 614 -8.01 -27.21 -15.14
C LYS A 614 -7.78 -26.03 -16.09
N THR A 615 -6.85 -25.14 -15.75
CA THR A 615 -6.48 -24.02 -16.62
C THR A 615 -5.91 -24.52 -17.95
N TYR A 616 -5.06 -25.54 -17.93
CA TYR A 616 -4.49 -26.16 -19.13
C TYR A 616 -5.55 -26.90 -19.96
N ASP A 617 -6.49 -27.60 -19.33
CA ASP A 617 -7.62 -28.23 -20.01
C ASP A 617 -8.45 -27.17 -20.78
N LEU A 618 -8.70 -26.01 -20.16
CA LEU A 618 -9.39 -24.89 -20.81
C LEU A 618 -8.59 -24.31 -21.98
N ILE A 619 -7.26 -24.21 -21.87
CA ILE A 619 -6.40 -23.80 -23.00
C ILE A 619 -6.55 -24.81 -24.15
N LEU A 620 -6.46 -26.11 -23.87
CA LEU A 620 -6.61 -27.18 -24.85
C LEU A 620 -7.95 -27.12 -25.58
N GLU A 621 -9.04 -26.80 -24.88
CA GLU A 621 -10.35 -26.58 -25.51
C GLU A 621 -10.33 -25.47 -26.58
N GLN A 622 -9.57 -24.39 -26.35
CA GLN A 622 -9.46 -23.28 -27.30
C GLN A 622 -8.56 -23.63 -28.49
N VAL A 623 -7.45 -24.32 -28.23
CA VAL A 623 -6.41 -24.57 -29.25
C VAL A 623 -6.61 -25.85 -30.04
N ARG A 624 -7.55 -26.74 -29.67
CA ARG A 624 -7.89 -27.92 -30.50
C ARG A 624 -8.65 -27.57 -31.79
N SER A 625 -9.15 -26.35 -31.91
CA SER A 625 -9.73 -25.84 -33.16
C SER A 625 -8.67 -25.74 -34.27
N GLY A 626 -9.11 -25.74 -35.54
CA GLY A 626 -8.21 -25.61 -36.70
C GLY A 626 -7.62 -24.20 -36.90
N THR A 627 -8.11 -23.18 -36.17
CA THR A 627 -7.63 -21.80 -36.28
C THR A 627 -6.37 -21.59 -35.44
N ASN A 628 -5.42 -20.80 -35.94
CA ASN A 628 -4.28 -20.34 -35.16
C ASN A 628 -4.70 -19.21 -34.23
N THR A 629 -4.51 -19.43 -32.93
CA THR A 629 -5.06 -18.57 -31.88
C THR A 629 -3.93 -18.05 -30.99
N PHE A 630 -4.05 -16.80 -30.55
CA PHE A 630 -3.27 -16.30 -29.42
C PHE A 630 -4.02 -16.56 -28.11
N VAL A 631 -3.39 -17.27 -27.18
CA VAL A 631 -3.97 -17.55 -25.87
C VAL A 631 -3.12 -16.90 -24.78
N SER A 632 -3.77 -16.06 -23.97
CA SER A 632 -3.22 -15.51 -22.73
C SER A 632 -3.82 -16.28 -21.55
N ALA A 633 -3.00 -16.97 -20.77
CA ALA A 633 -3.45 -17.73 -19.60
C ALA A 633 -2.71 -17.27 -18.35
N ILE A 634 -3.46 -17.00 -17.28
CA ILE A 634 -2.94 -16.58 -15.98
C ILE A 634 -3.46 -17.54 -14.93
N THR A 635 -2.59 -18.39 -14.39
CA THR A 635 -2.99 -19.42 -13.43
C THR A 635 -3.24 -18.84 -12.02
N MET A 636 -3.74 -19.66 -11.10
CA MET A 636 -4.05 -19.23 -9.72
C MET A 636 -3.67 -20.26 -8.64
N GLN A 637 -3.36 -21.51 -8.99
CA GLN A 637 -3.19 -22.62 -8.05
C GLN A 637 -2.20 -22.30 -6.92
N ASN A 638 -1.07 -21.70 -7.29
CA ASN A 638 0.04 -21.43 -6.39
C ASN A 638 -0.02 -20.02 -5.75
N HIS A 639 -1.15 -19.32 -5.84
CA HIS A 639 -1.33 -18.00 -5.22
C HIS A 639 -1.32 -18.10 -3.67
N VAL A 640 -0.95 -17.00 -2.99
CA VAL A 640 -0.86 -16.93 -1.51
C VAL A 640 -2.13 -17.39 -0.80
N GLN A 641 -1.95 -17.94 0.41
CA GLN A 641 -2.86 -18.86 1.13
C GLN A 641 -2.65 -20.31 0.69
N TRP A 642 -1.39 -20.72 0.55
CA TRP A 642 -1.03 -22.09 0.20
C TRP A 642 -1.57 -23.06 1.25
N ASN A 643 -2.26 -24.10 0.76
CA ASN A 643 -2.82 -25.13 1.60
C ASN A 643 -2.78 -26.43 0.82
N SER A 644 -1.82 -27.30 1.14
CA SER A 644 -1.78 -28.65 0.56
C SER A 644 -1.23 -29.65 1.57
N LEU A 645 -2.03 -30.66 1.87
CA LEU A 645 -1.63 -31.79 2.72
C LEU A 645 -0.90 -32.87 1.93
N GLU A 646 -1.15 -32.94 0.62
CA GLU A 646 -0.57 -33.91 -0.30
C GLU A 646 0.35 -33.27 -1.33
N PRO A 647 1.34 -34.00 -1.88
CA PRO A 647 1.80 -35.31 -1.41
C PRO A 647 2.48 -35.21 -0.03
N ALA A 648 2.05 -36.04 0.93
CA ALA A 648 2.55 -35.97 2.31
C ALA A 648 4.07 -36.22 2.43
N SER A 649 4.66 -36.96 1.48
CA SER A 649 6.10 -37.25 1.40
C SER A 649 6.97 -36.03 1.05
N ILE A 650 6.38 -35.00 0.44
CA ILE A 650 7.07 -33.76 0.13
C ILE A 650 7.05 -32.86 1.36
N THR A 651 8.23 -32.53 1.86
CA THR A 651 8.45 -31.60 2.97
C THR A 651 9.54 -30.60 2.59
N ALA A 652 9.48 -29.41 3.19
CA ALA A 652 10.51 -28.40 3.02
C ALA A 652 10.74 -27.61 4.31
N SER A 653 11.98 -27.17 4.49
CA SER A 653 12.38 -26.34 5.62
C SER A 653 13.37 -25.25 5.19
N GLY A 654 13.34 -24.12 5.89
CA GLY A 654 14.30 -23.04 5.75
C GLY A 654 15.09 -22.82 7.04
N GLU A 655 16.40 -22.57 6.93
CA GLU A 655 17.24 -22.20 8.07
C GLU A 655 16.74 -20.88 8.70
N GLY A 656 16.48 -20.90 10.01
CA GLY A 656 15.97 -19.74 10.74
C GLY A 656 14.49 -19.40 10.51
N PHE A 657 13.77 -20.21 9.74
CA PHE A 657 12.33 -20.01 9.50
C PHE A 657 11.51 -20.42 10.73
N THR A 658 10.44 -19.68 10.99
CA THR A 658 9.41 -20.03 11.97
C THR A 658 8.60 -21.26 11.53
N ALA A 659 7.83 -21.84 12.46
CA ALA A 659 6.94 -22.96 12.13
C ALA A 659 5.89 -22.58 11.06
N GLU A 660 5.31 -21.38 11.13
CA GLU A 660 4.33 -20.88 10.15
C GLU A 660 4.98 -20.68 8.76
N GLU A 661 6.22 -20.18 8.70
CA GLU A 661 6.95 -20.03 7.43
C GLU A 661 7.31 -21.39 6.80
N ASN A 662 7.74 -22.38 7.60
CA ASN A 662 8.01 -23.74 7.11
C ASN A 662 6.74 -24.48 6.66
N GLU A 663 5.61 -24.26 7.33
CA GLU A 663 4.31 -24.82 6.93
C GLU A 663 3.84 -24.24 5.58
N ASN A 664 3.97 -22.91 5.40
CA ASN A 664 3.67 -22.26 4.13
C ASN A 664 4.61 -22.74 3.02
N LEU A 665 5.92 -22.85 3.29
CA LEU A 665 6.90 -23.37 2.36
C LEU A 665 6.56 -24.81 1.95
N THR A 666 6.28 -25.70 2.91
CA THR A 666 5.89 -27.09 2.64
C THR A 666 4.63 -27.18 1.78
N SER A 667 3.61 -26.38 2.08
CA SER A 667 2.38 -26.34 1.28
C SER A 667 2.64 -25.82 -0.14
N TYR A 668 3.47 -24.80 -0.30
CA TYR A 668 3.85 -24.26 -1.60
C TYR A 668 4.61 -25.28 -2.46
N VAL A 669 5.63 -25.96 -1.92
CA VAL A 669 6.40 -26.94 -2.70
C VAL A 669 5.57 -28.17 -3.12
N ARG A 670 4.55 -28.53 -2.34
CA ARG A 670 3.56 -29.54 -2.72
C ARG A 670 2.73 -29.10 -3.91
N LEU A 671 2.22 -27.87 -3.90
CA LEU A 671 1.46 -27.30 -5.02
C LEU A 671 2.32 -27.18 -6.30
N LEU A 672 3.60 -26.84 -6.17
CA LEU A 672 4.55 -26.87 -7.30
C LEU A 672 4.64 -28.26 -7.94
N SER A 673 4.66 -29.35 -7.15
CA SER A 673 4.73 -30.70 -7.72
C SER A 673 3.52 -31.06 -8.60
N PHE A 674 2.33 -30.55 -8.29
CA PHE A 674 1.16 -30.70 -9.15
C PHE A 674 1.26 -29.85 -10.43
N THR A 675 1.81 -28.64 -10.30
CA THR A 675 2.08 -27.75 -11.45
C THR A 675 3.06 -28.38 -12.43
N ASP A 676 4.13 -28.98 -11.91
CA ASP A 676 5.16 -29.66 -12.69
C ASP A 676 4.59 -30.80 -13.53
N GLN A 677 3.81 -31.70 -12.90
CA GLN A 677 3.16 -32.80 -13.61
C GLN A 677 2.11 -32.30 -14.61
N ALA A 678 1.25 -31.35 -14.22
CA ALA A 678 0.23 -30.82 -15.11
C ALA A 678 0.83 -30.13 -16.34
N THR A 679 1.98 -29.45 -16.17
CA THR A 679 2.70 -28.79 -17.27
C THR A 679 3.23 -29.83 -18.26
N ARG A 680 3.81 -30.93 -17.76
CA ARG A 680 4.25 -32.05 -18.60
C ARG A 680 3.10 -32.64 -19.42
N ASP A 681 2.00 -32.98 -18.75
CA ASP A 681 0.82 -33.59 -19.38
C ASP A 681 0.21 -32.65 -20.43
N PHE A 682 0.20 -31.35 -20.16
CA PHE A 682 -0.28 -30.33 -21.09
C PHE A 682 0.58 -30.26 -22.36
N LEU A 683 1.91 -30.16 -22.23
CA LEU A 683 2.79 -30.12 -23.40
C LEU A 683 2.72 -31.43 -24.20
N ASP A 684 2.60 -32.58 -23.55
CA ASP A 684 2.44 -33.87 -24.23
C ASP A 684 1.14 -33.93 -25.04
N GLN A 685 0.05 -33.29 -24.57
CA GLN A 685 -1.16 -33.15 -25.38
C GLN A 685 -0.96 -32.19 -26.57
N LEU A 686 -0.25 -31.07 -26.41
CA LEU A 686 0.02 -30.14 -27.52
C LEU A 686 0.86 -30.78 -28.64
N LYS A 687 1.76 -31.72 -28.30
CA LYS A 687 2.54 -32.49 -29.30
C LYS A 687 1.66 -33.31 -30.25
N THR A 688 0.44 -33.67 -29.82
CA THR A 688 -0.48 -34.47 -30.64
C THR A 688 -1.26 -33.66 -31.67
N LEU A 689 -1.18 -32.32 -31.60
CA LEU A 689 -1.90 -31.43 -32.52
C LEU A 689 -1.19 -31.35 -33.87
N ASP A 690 -1.94 -31.51 -34.96
CA ASP A 690 -1.46 -31.36 -36.34
C ASP A 690 -1.42 -29.87 -36.76
N LYS A 691 -0.77 -29.05 -35.94
CA LYS A 691 -0.49 -27.63 -36.21
C LYS A 691 0.68 -27.13 -35.36
N LYS A 692 1.32 -26.06 -35.80
CA LYS A 692 2.40 -25.42 -35.04
C LYS A 692 1.86 -24.74 -33.78
N VAL A 693 2.43 -25.08 -32.63
CA VAL A 693 2.11 -24.50 -31.33
C VAL A 693 3.40 -24.12 -30.61
N THR A 694 3.44 -22.90 -30.10
CA THR A 694 4.50 -22.41 -29.21
C THR A 694 3.90 -21.96 -27.88
N VAL A 695 4.57 -22.33 -26.79
CA VAL A 695 4.22 -21.99 -25.41
C VAL A 695 5.32 -21.12 -24.81
N VAL A 696 4.97 -19.90 -24.40
CA VAL A 696 5.82 -19.05 -23.57
C VAL A 696 5.36 -19.21 -22.13
N PHE A 697 6.11 -19.95 -21.33
CA PHE A 697 5.81 -20.25 -19.95
C PHE A 697 6.76 -19.48 -19.03
N TYR A 698 6.22 -18.80 -18.02
CA TYR A 698 7.03 -18.05 -17.07
C TYR A 698 6.37 -17.97 -15.70
N GLY A 699 7.18 -18.03 -14.65
CA GLY A 699 6.77 -17.60 -13.31
C GLY A 699 6.78 -16.08 -13.20
N ASP A 700 5.78 -15.46 -12.58
CA ASP A 700 5.70 -13.99 -12.49
C ASP A 700 6.57 -13.40 -11.38
N HIS A 701 6.52 -13.96 -10.17
CA HIS A 701 7.35 -13.57 -9.03
C HIS A 701 7.57 -14.75 -8.08
N LEU A 702 8.53 -14.66 -7.16
CA LEU A 702 8.62 -15.61 -6.05
C LEU A 702 7.39 -15.50 -5.13
N PRO A 703 7.00 -16.56 -4.42
CA PRO A 703 5.95 -16.48 -3.40
C PRO A 703 6.41 -15.62 -2.22
N GLY A 704 5.48 -14.83 -1.67
CA GLY A 704 5.72 -13.92 -0.54
C GLY A 704 5.89 -14.59 0.84
N LEU A 705 6.40 -15.83 0.89
CA LEU A 705 6.54 -16.64 2.10
C LEU A 705 7.94 -16.61 2.73
N TYR A 706 8.97 -16.22 1.97
CA TYR A 706 10.36 -16.23 2.42
C TYR A 706 10.65 -14.98 3.26
N PRO A 707 11.25 -15.13 4.46
CA PRO A 707 11.66 -13.99 5.26
C PRO A 707 12.82 -13.23 4.59
N GLU A 708 12.96 -11.94 4.88
CA GLU A 708 14.05 -11.09 4.38
C GLU A 708 15.45 -11.69 4.68
N SER A 709 15.58 -12.45 5.79
CA SER A 709 16.81 -13.14 6.18
C SER A 709 17.27 -14.19 5.15
N ALA A 710 16.36 -14.77 4.36
CA ALA A 710 16.69 -15.76 3.34
C ALA A 710 17.49 -15.17 2.16
N PHE A 711 17.44 -13.84 1.98
CA PHE A 711 18.03 -13.15 0.83
C PHE A 711 19.26 -12.32 1.20
N VAL A 712 19.77 -12.41 2.44
CA VAL A 712 20.91 -11.58 2.88
C VAL A 712 22.19 -11.91 2.11
N THR A 713 22.41 -13.19 1.82
CA THR A 713 23.61 -13.67 1.11
C THR A 713 23.51 -13.48 -0.41
N ASP A 714 22.31 -13.61 -0.97
CA ASP A 714 22.01 -13.29 -2.37
C ASP A 714 20.68 -12.53 -2.50
N PRO A 715 20.71 -11.18 -2.44
CA PRO A 715 19.51 -10.37 -2.62
C PRO A 715 18.88 -10.51 -4.00
N SER A 716 19.64 -10.94 -5.01
CA SER A 716 19.15 -11.07 -6.38
C SER A 716 18.22 -12.27 -6.54
N ALA A 717 18.39 -13.33 -5.74
CA ALA A 717 17.54 -14.52 -5.74
C ALA A 717 16.06 -14.20 -5.48
N GLN A 718 15.78 -13.11 -4.74
CA GLN A 718 14.42 -12.66 -4.43
C GLN A 718 13.57 -12.35 -5.68
N TYR A 719 14.21 -12.09 -6.82
CA TYR A 719 13.58 -11.54 -8.02
C TYR A 719 13.83 -12.39 -9.27
N LYS A 720 14.13 -13.68 -9.13
CA LYS A 720 14.46 -14.61 -10.24
C LYS A 720 13.49 -15.79 -10.31
N THR A 721 12.60 -15.77 -11.29
CA THR A 721 11.70 -16.88 -11.62
C THR A 721 12.19 -17.66 -12.83
N ASP A 722 11.52 -18.77 -13.13
CA ASP A 722 11.84 -19.64 -14.26
C ASP A 722 11.02 -19.28 -15.49
N TYR A 723 11.60 -19.44 -16.68
CA TYR A 723 10.87 -19.36 -17.95
C TYR A 723 11.36 -20.39 -18.97
N PHE A 724 10.49 -20.73 -19.91
CA PHE A 724 10.87 -21.42 -21.14
C PHE A 724 9.96 -21.04 -22.32
N VAL A 725 10.49 -21.16 -23.54
CA VAL A 725 9.77 -21.03 -24.81
C VAL A 725 9.82 -22.38 -25.51
N TRP A 726 8.75 -23.15 -25.43
CA TRP A 726 8.65 -24.50 -25.98
C TRP A 726 7.82 -24.52 -27.25
N SER A 727 8.20 -25.33 -28.25
CA SER A 727 7.43 -25.52 -29.48
C SER A 727 7.20 -27.00 -29.78
N ASN A 728 6.08 -27.35 -30.41
CA ASN A 728 5.82 -28.72 -30.89
C ASN A 728 6.45 -29.03 -32.27
N PHE A 729 7.27 -28.10 -32.77
CA PHE A 729 8.05 -28.18 -34.00
C PHE A 729 9.49 -27.75 -33.70
N GLU A 730 10.42 -28.05 -34.60
CA GLU A 730 11.84 -27.69 -34.42
C GLU A 730 12.04 -26.17 -34.40
N THR A 731 12.78 -25.71 -33.39
CA THR A 731 13.18 -24.32 -33.18
C THR A 731 14.64 -24.26 -32.79
N GLU A 732 15.25 -23.08 -32.90
CA GLU A 732 16.57 -22.86 -32.35
C GLU A 732 16.49 -22.69 -30.83
N ASP A 733 17.55 -23.12 -30.13
CA ASP A 733 17.65 -23.04 -28.68
C ASP A 733 18.58 -21.90 -28.28
N TYR A 734 18.01 -20.89 -27.61
CA TYR A 734 18.73 -19.76 -27.06
C TYR A 734 18.80 -19.89 -25.53
N HIS A 735 20.01 -19.86 -24.98
CA HIS A 735 20.22 -19.88 -23.53
C HIS A 735 20.74 -18.54 -23.06
N TYR A 736 19.86 -17.80 -22.38
CA TYR A 736 20.19 -16.54 -21.74
C TYR A 736 20.11 -16.71 -20.23
N ASP A 737 21.22 -16.45 -19.51
CA ASP A 737 21.29 -16.62 -18.05
C ASP A 737 20.17 -15.89 -17.30
N LEU A 738 19.85 -14.68 -17.77
CA LEU A 738 18.82 -13.83 -17.23
C LEU A 738 18.23 -12.97 -18.35
N VAL A 739 16.90 -12.83 -18.33
CA VAL A 739 16.13 -11.93 -19.19
C VAL A 739 15.15 -11.12 -18.33
N ASN A 740 14.68 -9.97 -18.78
CA ASN A 740 13.54 -9.30 -18.15
C ASN A 740 12.22 -9.88 -18.69
N SER A 741 11.15 -9.77 -17.92
CA SER A 741 9.79 -10.04 -18.41
C SER A 741 9.42 -9.29 -19.70
N SER A 742 9.93 -8.08 -19.92
CA SER A 742 9.74 -7.32 -21.17
C SER A 742 10.40 -7.94 -22.41
N ASP A 743 11.31 -8.89 -22.23
CA ASP A 743 12.11 -9.45 -23.34
C ASP A 743 11.45 -10.70 -23.93
N MET A 744 10.38 -11.21 -23.32
CA MET A 744 9.71 -12.46 -23.69
C MET A 744 9.22 -12.48 -25.15
N ASP A 745 8.64 -11.38 -25.62
CA ASP A 745 8.15 -11.28 -27.00
C ASP A 745 9.27 -11.37 -28.02
N ALA A 746 10.35 -10.60 -27.80
CA ALA A 746 11.52 -10.60 -28.68
C ALA A 746 12.20 -11.98 -28.69
N LEU A 747 12.29 -12.61 -27.51
CA LEU A 747 12.85 -13.94 -27.35
C LEU A 747 12.03 -14.99 -28.10
N MET A 748 10.70 -14.99 -27.91
CA MET A 748 9.82 -15.94 -28.59
C MET A 748 9.88 -15.77 -30.11
N LEU A 749 9.85 -14.53 -30.62
CA LEU A 749 9.95 -14.26 -32.07
C LEU A 749 11.30 -14.69 -32.65
N GLU A 750 12.38 -14.59 -31.88
CA GLU A 750 13.71 -15.10 -32.23
C GLU A 750 13.73 -16.64 -32.25
N THR A 751 13.34 -17.30 -31.16
CA THR A 751 13.26 -18.78 -31.05
C THR A 751 12.46 -19.40 -32.19
N THR A 752 11.33 -18.79 -32.55
CA THR A 752 10.40 -19.31 -33.57
C THR A 752 10.73 -18.84 -34.99
N ASN A 753 11.81 -18.09 -35.19
CA ASN A 753 12.25 -17.54 -36.48
C ASN A 753 11.15 -16.74 -37.21
N ASN A 754 10.38 -15.96 -36.44
CA ASN A 754 9.25 -15.17 -36.92
C ASN A 754 9.64 -13.73 -37.25
N LYS A 755 9.06 -13.21 -38.32
CA LYS A 755 9.22 -11.81 -38.73
C LYS A 755 8.74 -10.83 -37.68
N VAL A 756 9.40 -9.67 -37.64
CA VAL A 756 9.20 -8.60 -36.67
C VAL A 756 8.66 -7.33 -37.32
N SER A 757 7.88 -6.57 -36.55
CA SER A 757 7.60 -5.17 -36.88
C SER A 757 8.77 -4.27 -36.49
N PRO A 758 8.80 -3.00 -36.91
CA PRO A 758 9.79 -2.04 -36.40
C PRO A 758 9.82 -1.96 -34.86
N TYR A 759 8.67 -2.05 -34.22
CA TYR A 759 8.58 -2.10 -32.76
C TYR A 759 9.27 -3.34 -32.18
N TYR A 760 8.99 -4.52 -32.73
CA TYR A 760 9.65 -5.76 -32.27
C TYR A 760 11.14 -5.82 -32.64
N ALA A 761 11.57 -5.17 -33.73
CA ALA A 761 13.00 -5.01 -34.04
C ALA A 761 13.73 -4.17 -32.97
N LEU A 762 13.09 -3.12 -32.43
CA LEU A 762 13.62 -2.40 -31.26
C LEU A 762 13.73 -3.32 -30.04
N LEU A 763 12.71 -4.13 -29.76
CA LEU A 763 12.75 -5.06 -28.63
C LEU A 763 13.80 -6.17 -28.82
N THR A 764 14.03 -6.65 -30.04
CA THR A 764 15.12 -7.58 -30.35
C THR A 764 16.49 -6.94 -30.10
N GLU A 765 16.70 -5.68 -30.48
CA GLU A 765 17.93 -4.97 -30.13
C GLU A 765 18.12 -4.80 -28.63
N VAL A 766 17.03 -4.57 -27.88
CA VAL A 766 17.08 -4.53 -26.40
C VAL A 766 17.50 -5.88 -25.85
N LEU A 767 16.91 -6.99 -26.32
CA LEU A 767 17.27 -8.35 -25.91
C LEU A 767 18.75 -8.68 -26.17
N HIS A 768 19.32 -8.18 -27.27
CA HIS A 768 20.70 -8.45 -27.67
C HIS A 768 21.73 -7.50 -27.04
N LYS A 769 21.39 -6.22 -26.86
CA LYS A 769 22.36 -5.16 -26.52
C LYS A 769 22.11 -4.44 -25.19
N ASP A 770 20.91 -4.53 -24.61
CA ASP A 770 20.56 -3.82 -23.36
C ASP A 770 19.84 -4.72 -22.33
N ARG A 771 19.95 -6.03 -22.48
CA ARG A 771 19.22 -6.97 -21.62
C ARG A 771 19.73 -6.94 -20.18
N VAL A 772 18.81 -7.13 -19.24
CA VAL A 772 19.17 -7.27 -17.82
C VAL A 772 20.02 -8.52 -17.61
N GLY A 773 21.16 -8.37 -16.94
CA GLY A 773 22.11 -9.46 -16.68
C GLY A 773 23.32 -9.49 -17.63
N GLN A 774 23.33 -8.69 -18.69
CA GLN A 774 24.52 -8.46 -19.50
C GLN A 774 25.52 -7.56 -18.77
N ALA A 775 26.82 -7.82 -18.98
CA ALA A 775 27.91 -7.04 -18.38
C ALA A 775 28.04 -5.64 -18.99
N GLU A 776 27.90 -5.54 -20.31
CA GLU A 776 27.89 -4.28 -21.05
C GLU A 776 26.51 -4.07 -21.67
N ARG A 777 25.93 -2.89 -21.46
CA ARG A 777 24.59 -2.51 -21.90
C ARG A 777 24.65 -1.26 -22.77
N ASP A 778 24.00 -1.28 -23.93
CA ASP A 778 23.95 -0.16 -24.87
C ASP A 778 22.96 0.91 -24.39
N ALA A 779 23.52 1.97 -23.79
CA ALA A 779 22.76 3.10 -23.30
C ALA A 779 21.93 3.81 -24.38
N LYS A 780 22.32 3.72 -25.66
CA LYS A 780 21.57 4.33 -26.77
C LYS A 780 20.29 3.55 -27.03
N VAL A 781 20.36 2.22 -27.07
CA VAL A 781 19.18 1.36 -27.24
C VAL A 781 18.24 1.52 -26.04
N ALA A 782 18.79 1.58 -24.83
CA ALA A 782 18.03 1.85 -23.61
C ALA A 782 17.24 3.17 -23.69
N GLU A 783 17.90 4.25 -24.14
CA GLU A 783 17.27 5.57 -24.28
C GLU A 783 16.23 5.60 -25.41
N GLU A 784 16.47 4.91 -26.53
CA GLU A 784 15.50 4.79 -27.63
C GLU A 784 14.22 4.05 -27.16
N LEU A 785 14.35 2.95 -26.41
CA LEU A 785 13.22 2.26 -25.78
C LEU A 785 12.50 3.18 -24.79
N LYS A 786 13.24 3.90 -23.93
CA LYS A 786 12.68 4.83 -22.95
C LYS A 786 11.86 5.94 -23.63
N LEU A 787 12.33 6.47 -24.75
CA LEU A 787 11.60 7.47 -25.54
C LEU A 787 10.32 6.90 -26.16
N VAL A 788 10.36 5.69 -26.72
CA VAL A 788 9.18 5.00 -27.28
C VAL A 788 8.15 4.72 -26.17
N GLN A 789 8.59 4.19 -25.04
CA GLN A 789 7.75 3.93 -23.87
C GLN A 789 7.12 5.22 -23.33
N TYR A 790 7.88 6.31 -23.25
CA TYR A 790 7.35 7.61 -22.82
C TYR A 790 6.26 8.10 -23.79
N ASP A 791 6.50 8.03 -25.10
CA ASP A 791 5.54 8.47 -26.13
C ASP A 791 4.20 7.71 -26.06
N LEU A 792 4.27 6.39 -25.81
CA LEU A 792 3.10 5.52 -25.71
C LEU A 792 2.34 5.64 -24.38
N SER A 793 3.05 5.96 -23.29
CA SER A 793 2.48 6.03 -21.95
C SER A 793 1.92 7.40 -21.60
N THR A 794 2.78 8.42 -21.49
CA THR A 794 2.44 9.74 -20.93
C THR A 794 2.70 10.90 -21.87
N GLY A 795 3.42 10.65 -22.96
CA GLY A 795 3.81 11.64 -23.95
C GLY A 795 2.66 12.11 -24.84
N LYS A 796 3.04 12.73 -25.96
CA LYS A 796 2.12 13.27 -26.97
C LYS A 796 1.55 12.19 -27.89
N GLY A 797 2.20 11.03 -28.02
CA GLY A 797 1.78 9.94 -28.89
C GLY A 797 2.10 10.23 -30.35
N TYR A 798 3.33 10.67 -30.65
CA TYR A 798 3.80 10.90 -32.02
C TYR A 798 3.86 9.62 -32.85
N LEU A 799 4.14 8.47 -32.24
CA LEU A 799 4.18 7.16 -32.90
C LEU A 799 2.84 6.76 -33.51
N LEU A 800 1.72 7.30 -33.01
CA LEU A 800 0.39 7.04 -33.57
C LEU A 800 0.22 7.53 -35.02
N LYS A 801 1.10 8.43 -35.50
CA LYS A 801 1.15 8.87 -36.89
C LYS A 801 1.79 7.82 -37.82
N TYR A 802 2.50 6.84 -37.28
CA TYR A 802 3.28 5.84 -38.01
C TYR A 802 2.74 4.44 -37.72
N LYS A 803 1.58 4.10 -38.29
CA LYS A 803 0.90 2.82 -38.01
C LYS A 803 1.77 1.59 -38.31
N ASP A 804 2.60 1.68 -39.35
CA ASP A 804 3.47 0.58 -39.79
C ASP A 804 4.60 0.29 -38.79
N PHE A 805 4.86 1.19 -37.83
CA PHE A 805 5.81 0.92 -36.75
C PHE A 805 5.43 -0.31 -35.91
N PHE A 806 4.15 -0.64 -35.83
CA PHE A 806 3.65 -1.79 -35.06
C PHE A 806 3.29 -3.00 -35.93
N LYS A 807 3.40 -2.91 -37.26
CA LYS A 807 2.97 -3.96 -38.19
C LYS A 807 4.17 -4.69 -38.79
N VAL A 808 4.01 -5.98 -39.08
CA VAL A 808 4.97 -6.73 -39.90
C VAL A 808 4.73 -6.35 -41.36
N ALA A 809 5.80 -6.05 -42.12
CA ALA A 809 5.73 -5.45 -43.46
C ALA A 809 4.93 -6.27 -44.50
N THR A 810 4.62 -7.53 -44.23
CA THR A 810 3.81 -8.40 -45.09
C THR A 810 2.29 -8.20 -44.94
N GLU A 811 1.82 -7.38 -44.00
CA GLU A 811 0.40 -7.02 -43.84
C GLU A 811 -0.09 -5.92 -44.81
N THR A 812 0.46 -5.86 -46.03
CA THR A 812 -0.20 -5.10 -47.10
C THR A 812 -1.47 -5.84 -47.49
N THR A 813 -2.59 -5.32 -47.00
CA THR A 813 -3.93 -5.61 -47.51
C THR A 813 -3.94 -5.25 -48.99
N GLU A 814 -4.10 -6.25 -49.86
CA GLU A 814 -4.67 -6.03 -51.19
C GLU A 814 -6.10 -5.52 -51.08
#